data_AF-A0A315Y0B8-F1
#
_entry.id   AF-A0A315Y0B8-F1
#
_cell.length_a   1.000
_cell.length_b   1.000
_cell.length_c   1.000
_cell.angle_alpha   90.00
_cell.angle_beta   90.00
_cell.angle_gamma   90.00
#
_symmetry.space_group_name_H-M   'P 1'
#
loop_
_entity.id
_entity.type
_entity.pdbx_description
1 polymer ?
#
loop_
_entity_poly.entity_id
_entity_poly.type
_entity_poly.pdbx_seq_one_letter_code
_entity_poly.pdbx_strand_id
1 'polypeptide(L)'
;MKNSLFKRAIATAAAVPLALTQCLTYASAVSTDMIEAPAAVQAENDALTLESLLYIPADQTVSKWNMTVSNSLAAVQNRTGDLDITPYVEDIAGKAGAYSDAVKVILTKYIIPNGVTYEITGSNDIILKGKVTSPKQYDAYKGTPGEALKNVGDKYGVPGLINQVTFEDVDVSGEITVTIKASKLDTSTTVPVSVEFKTADGSYGIGQIPAWAKGKVLEIQAVAEKAIKEKVAADKVDAAIADYEAQIKKITDKLDKADAKIDSALKYSQSGDYANVAAIIAEANAKLAEKNFKKQIPATATDIATNATVAKAYDQALKIAAPNGEITITAAELGAFADSIKDITASLAGGVGTGTGTFDDAEKDAVIAYYADGSKGFTVKDSYKQIKATVDFSGIKSVDAGSVDVQIERVLVTETTTTTSTTTTSTTTTTTTSTDTTTTSTDTTTTSTETTTSTDTTTTSTETTSTDTTSTSTDTTTTSTTSMPADVTVTTSVVKSYVTADTDYAFYLNTEEEFDKAQVSNVILHTSYVEGYTIDGQTIITKEGEDIKDITADINFGSATPSNTYKQDNTTFKYSVPVYGVDGVLTDNEGKNLTVTVYIGVKGDTNLDSVANAVDASQVLAFYAKTSTQGGGVYDVILSESKLVSTPDGLYEEFAAFLSDVHHDSNMIVGRDGKKDARVLNANDASNILAYYSRRSSAQYNGKSDKEIWDELLG
;
A
#
# COMPACT_ATOMS: atom_id res chain seq x y z
N MET A 1 -5.28 -16.31 -4.82
CA MET A 1 -4.79 -16.43 -3.42
C MET A 1 -4.23 -17.83 -3.18
N LYS A 2 -2.93 -17.96 -2.88
CA LYS A 2 -2.28 -19.17 -2.31
C LYS A 2 -1.34 -18.67 -1.19
N ASN A 3 -1.43 -19.29 -0.01
CA ASN A 3 -0.73 -18.98 1.25
C ASN A 3 -0.29 -17.51 1.46
N SER A 4 -1.23 -16.56 1.43
CA SER A 4 -0.98 -15.25 2.08
C SER A 4 -0.81 -15.41 3.60
N LEU A 5 -1.39 -16.44 4.21
CA LEU A 5 -1.35 -16.66 5.66
C LEU A 5 0.01 -17.16 6.19
N PHE A 6 0.76 -17.96 5.43
CA PHE A 6 2.16 -18.28 5.81
C PHE A 6 3.07 -17.06 5.65
N LYS A 7 2.78 -16.21 4.66
CA LYS A 7 3.43 -14.90 4.52
C LYS A 7 3.01 -13.90 5.59
N ARG A 8 1.78 -13.99 6.13
CA ARG A 8 1.37 -13.24 7.32
C ARG A 8 2.09 -13.78 8.55
N ALA A 9 2.10 -15.08 8.83
CA ALA A 9 2.83 -15.65 9.96
C ALA A 9 4.34 -15.33 9.94
N ILE A 10 4.99 -15.36 8.78
CA ILE A 10 6.40 -14.91 8.69
C ILE A 10 6.52 -13.38 8.67
N ALA A 11 5.56 -12.63 8.13
CA ALA A 11 5.48 -11.18 8.36
C ALA A 11 5.09 -10.81 9.80
N THR A 12 4.62 -11.76 10.62
CA THR A 12 4.40 -11.66 12.07
C THR A 12 5.68 -12.01 12.82
N ALA A 13 6.50 -12.94 12.32
CA ALA A 13 7.87 -13.15 12.81
C ALA A 13 8.81 -11.99 12.45
N ALA A 14 8.69 -11.41 11.26
CA ALA A 14 9.36 -10.18 10.85
C ALA A 14 8.69 -8.93 11.46
N ALA A 15 7.42 -9.04 11.86
CA ALA A 15 6.79 -8.13 12.82
C ALA A 15 6.99 -8.56 14.27
N VAL A 16 8.01 -9.34 14.60
CA VAL A 16 8.57 -9.29 15.96
C VAL A 16 9.27 -7.92 16.10
N PRO A 17 10.26 -7.54 15.26
CA PRO A 17 10.74 -6.15 15.16
C PRO A 17 9.65 -5.10 14.88
N LEU A 18 8.69 -5.38 14.01
CA LEU A 18 7.65 -4.41 13.59
C LEU A 18 6.48 -4.26 14.58
N ALA A 19 6.22 -5.26 15.43
CA ALA A 19 5.32 -5.10 16.57
C ALA A 19 6.08 -4.64 17.84
N LEU A 20 7.40 -4.89 17.93
CA LEU A 20 8.29 -4.05 18.75
C LEU A 20 8.07 -2.59 18.34
N THR A 21 8.19 -2.22 17.06
CA THR A 21 8.06 -0.82 16.66
C THR A 21 6.69 -0.24 17.04
N GLN A 22 5.59 -0.98 16.89
CA GLN A 22 4.25 -0.55 17.36
C GLN A 22 4.03 -0.57 18.88
N CYS A 23 4.92 -1.20 19.68
CA CYS A 23 4.90 -1.14 21.15
C CYS A 23 5.89 -0.09 21.70
N LEU A 24 6.93 0.28 20.94
CA LEU A 24 7.98 1.23 21.32
C LEU A 24 7.63 2.67 20.88
N THR A 25 6.61 2.87 20.04
CA THR A 25 6.14 4.19 19.57
C THR A 25 5.34 5.01 20.58
N TYR A 26 5.66 5.02 21.89
CA TYR A 26 4.93 5.91 22.81
C TYR A 26 5.75 6.65 23.90
N ALA A 27 5.66 7.98 23.84
CA ALA A 27 6.13 9.04 24.75
C ALA A 27 5.54 10.40 24.25
N SER A 28 5.51 11.55 24.93
CA SER A 28 5.67 12.03 26.32
C SER A 28 4.80 13.33 26.42
N ALA A 29 4.84 14.31 27.33
CA ALA A 29 5.48 14.70 28.61
C ALA A 29 4.53 15.80 29.18
N VAL A 30 4.31 16.09 30.46
CA VAL A 30 4.84 15.76 31.82
C VAL A 30 3.66 16.00 32.81
N SER A 31 3.60 15.66 34.10
CA SER A 31 4.50 15.19 35.19
C SER A 31 3.57 14.56 36.28
N THR A 32 3.90 14.20 37.54
CA THR A 32 4.88 14.64 38.58
C THR A 32 5.19 13.53 39.58
N ASP A 33 6.29 13.73 40.34
CA ASP A 33 6.61 13.16 41.65
C ASP A 33 6.77 11.63 41.81
N MET A 34 8.05 11.25 42.06
CA MET A 34 8.56 9.99 42.62
C MET A 34 8.37 8.74 41.71
N ILE A 35 9.39 7.91 41.46
CA ILE A 35 10.48 7.46 42.34
C ILE A 35 11.87 7.67 41.71
N GLU A 36 12.91 7.74 42.56
CA GLU A 36 14.31 8.06 42.20
C GLU A 36 14.95 7.06 41.21
N ALA A 37 15.69 7.61 40.24
CA ALA A 37 16.81 6.97 39.57
C ALA A 37 18.08 7.82 39.82
N PRO A 38 19.24 7.23 40.16
CA PRO A 38 20.44 8.00 40.50
C PRO A 38 21.08 8.67 39.28
N ALA A 39 21.64 9.86 39.48
CA ALA A 39 22.01 10.77 38.40
C ALA A 39 23.22 10.32 37.56
N ALA A 40 22.96 9.73 36.39
CA ALA A 40 23.85 9.73 35.24
C ALA A 40 22.99 9.76 33.96
N VAL A 41 23.03 10.88 33.22
CA VAL A 41 22.30 11.13 31.96
C VAL A 41 20.77 11.00 32.07
N GLN A 42 20.15 12.00 32.70
CA GLN A 42 18.86 12.52 32.23
C GLN A 42 18.88 14.04 32.41
N ALA A 43 18.72 14.78 31.31
CA ALA A 43 18.61 16.23 31.30
C ALA A 43 17.14 16.62 31.05
N GLU A 44 16.92 17.89 30.70
CA GLU A 44 15.58 18.45 30.47
C GLU A 44 14.95 17.91 29.18
N ASN A 45 13.73 17.36 29.26
CA ASN A 45 12.86 17.06 28.11
C ASN A 45 13.44 16.18 26.98
N ASP A 46 14.42 15.30 27.28
CA ASP A 46 14.98 14.38 26.29
C ASP A 46 13.90 13.45 25.68
N ALA A 47 13.88 13.34 24.35
CA ALA A 47 12.95 12.50 23.60
C ALA A 47 13.28 11.00 23.74
N LEU A 48 12.30 10.13 23.50
CA LEU A 48 12.51 8.69 23.60
C LEU A 48 13.39 8.17 22.44
N THR A 49 14.59 7.71 22.78
CA THR A 49 15.55 7.10 21.85
C THR A 49 15.61 5.58 22.02
N LEU A 50 16.14 4.87 21.03
CA LEU A 50 16.34 3.42 21.13
C LEU A 50 17.34 3.08 22.26
N GLU A 51 18.39 3.89 22.42
CA GLU A 51 19.35 3.77 23.52
C GLU A 51 18.66 3.83 24.89
N SER A 52 17.70 4.76 25.08
CA SER A 52 16.97 4.92 26.34
C SER A 52 16.09 3.71 26.72
N LEU A 53 15.72 2.88 25.74
CA LEU A 53 14.93 1.65 25.94
C LEU A 53 15.83 0.41 26.11
N LEU A 54 17.00 0.41 25.49
CA LEU A 54 18.00 -0.65 25.63
C LEU A 54 18.87 -0.50 26.89
N TYR A 55 18.93 0.70 27.49
CA TYR A 55 19.71 1.01 28.69
C TYR A 55 19.30 0.18 29.92
N ILE A 56 20.30 -0.30 30.67
CA ILE A 56 20.14 -0.96 31.95
C ILE A 56 21.20 -0.38 32.91
N PRO A 57 20.83 0.26 34.05
CA PRO A 57 21.79 0.77 35.02
C PRO A 57 22.84 -0.27 35.46
N ALA A 58 24.06 0.15 35.76
CA ALA A 58 25.18 -0.76 36.03
C ALA A 58 24.99 -1.66 37.27
N ASP A 59 24.09 -1.27 38.19
CA ASP A 59 23.68 -2.04 39.37
C ASP A 59 22.50 -2.99 39.12
N GLN A 60 21.94 -3.00 37.91
CA GLN A 60 20.75 -3.73 37.50
C GLN A 60 21.06 -4.74 36.38
N THR A 61 20.26 -5.79 36.30
CA THR A 61 20.38 -6.86 35.27
C THR A 61 19.15 -7.03 34.39
N VAL A 62 18.10 -6.23 34.57
CA VAL A 62 16.84 -6.31 33.81
C VAL A 62 16.44 -4.91 33.35
N SER A 63 16.06 -4.76 32.08
CA SER A 63 15.57 -3.49 31.55
C SER A 63 14.20 -3.12 32.13
N LYS A 64 13.94 -1.81 32.21
CA LYS A 64 12.65 -1.23 32.60
C LYS A 64 11.95 -0.53 31.44
N TRP A 65 12.29 -0.88 30.19
CA TRP A 65 11.76 -0.25 28.96
C TRP A 65 10.24 -0.11 28.98
N ASN A 66 9.52 -1.12 29.50
CA ASN A 66 8.06 -1.13 29.61
C ASN A 66 7.56 -0.02 30.54
N MET A 67 8.25 0.21 31.66
CA MET A 67 7.94 1.32 32.57
C MET A 67 8.30 2.67 31.93
N THR A 68 9.41 2.77 31.19
CA THR A 68 9.79 3.98 30.44
C THR A 68 8.71 4.37 29.45
N VAL A 69 8.24 3.42 28.63
CA VAL A 69 7.14 3.61 27.67
C VAL A 69 5.82 3.91 28.39
N SER A 70 5.48 3.19 29.47
CA SER A 70 4.22 3.38 30.21
C SER A 70 4.12 4.74 30.92
N ASN A 71 5.21 5.20 31.54
CA ASN A 71 5.28 6.51 32.18
C ASN A 71 5.16 7.63 31.14
N SER A 72 5.79 7.45 29.98
CA SER A 72 5.78 8.44 28.90
C SER A 72 4.44 8.45 28.15
N LEU A 73 3.79 7.29 28.00
CA LEU A 73 2.38 7.16 27.60
C LEU A 73 1.46 7.95 28.53
N ALA A 74 1.59 7.77 29.85
CA ALA A 74 0.72 8.42 30.84
C ALA A 74 0.82 9.95 30.85
N ALA A 75 1.90 10.51 30.28
CA ALA A 75 2.08 11.95 30.11
C ALA A 75 1.45 12.48 28.80
N VAL A 76 1.09 11.61 27.86
CA VAL A 76 0.26 11.94 26.70
C VAL A 76 -1.20 11.97 27.15
N GLN A 77 -1.79 13.18 27.24
CA GLN A 77 -3.23 13.33 27.46
C GLN A 77 -4.04 12.67 26.33
N ASN A 78 -5.28 12.24 26.61
CA ASN A 78 -6.15 11.57 25.64
C ASN A 78 -6.12 12.24 24.25
N ARG A 79 -5.65 11.53 23.22
CA ARG A 79 -5.62 12.01 21.82
C ARG A 79 -6.62 11.21 20.99
N THR A 80 -7.43 11.90 20.19
CA THR A 80 -8.29 11.29 19.15
C THR A 80 -8.11 12.03 17.83
N GLY A 81 -8.19 11.31 16.72
CA GLY A 81 -8.08 11.90 15.38
C GLY A 81 -8.37 10.88 14.28
N ASP A 82 -8.22 11.33 13.03
CA ASP A 82 -8.42 10.50 11.85
C ASP A 82 -7.10 9.84 11.39
N LEU A 83 -7.23 8.66 10.79
CA LEU A 83 -6.15 7.88 10.18
C LEU A 83 -6.45 7.75 8.68
N ASP A 84 -5.77 8.54 7.85
CA ASP A 84 -5.92 8.38 6.39
C ASP A 84 -5.30 7.05 5.93
N ILE A 85 -6.14 6.16 5.39
CA ILE A 85 -5.71 4.87 4.83
C ILE A 85 -5.58 4.90 3.29
N THR A 86 -5.85 6.03 2.64
CA THR A 86 -5.79 6.22 1.19
C THR A 86 -4.42 5.87 0.58
N PRO A 87 -3.27 6.23 1.18
CA PRO A 87 -1.94 5.91 0.66
C PRO A 87 -1.64 4.41 0.55
N TYR A 88 -2.44 3.55 1.20
CA TYR A 88 -2.27 2.10 1.17
C TYR A 88 -3.22 1.39 0.20
N VAL A 89 -4.17 2.08 -0.44
CA VAL A 89 -5.22 1.45 -1.28
C VAL A 89 -4.62 0.63 -2.42
N GLU A 90 -3.72 1.22 -3.20
CA GLU A 90 -3.00 0.52 -4.28
C GLU A 90 -2.15 -0.64 -3.76
N ASP A 91 -1.49 -0.41 -2.63
CA ASP A 91 -0.62 -1.37 -1.98
C ASP A 91 -1.41 -2.61 -1.50
N ILE A 92 -2.61 -2.42 -0.96
CA ILE A 92 -3.52 -3.48 -0.51
C ILE A 92 -4.18 -4.19 -1.71
N ALA A 93 -4.66 -3.44 -2.71
CA ALA A 93 -5.28 -3.99 -3.91
C ALA A 93 -4.31 -4.82 -4.76
N GLY A 94 -3.08 -4.33 -4.97
CA GLY A 94 -2.01 -5.06 -5.66
C GLY A 94 -1.61 -6.35 -4.94
N LYS A 95 -1.83 -6.45 -3.62
CA LYS A 95 -1.63 -7.68 -2.82
C LYS A 95 -2.81 -8.67 -2.96
N ALA A 96 -3.98 -8.26 -3.47
CA ALA A 96 -5.13 -9.11 -3.76
C ALA A 96 -5.04 -9.84 -5.12
N GLY A 97 -4.35 -9.27 -6.10
CA GLY A 97 -4.13 -9.86 -7.43
C GLY A 97 -5.38 -9.78 -8.31
N ALA A 98 -5.92 -10.93 -8.74
CA ALA A 98 -7.14 -11.01 -9.59
C ALA A 98 -8.45 -10.54 -8.91
N TYR A 99 -8.34 -9.88 -7.76
CA TYR A 99 -9.39 -9.26 -6.97
C TYR A 99 -9.09 -7.76 -6.69
N SER A 100 -8.02 -7.21 -7.28
CA SER A 100 -7.56 -5.84 -7.11
C SER A 100 -8.70 -4.83 -7.13
N ASP A 101 -9.50 -4.86 -8.21
CA ASP A 101 -10.45 -3.80 -8.53
C ASP A 101 -11.64 -3.81 -7.55
N ALA A 102 -12.10 -5.01 -7.18
CA ALA A 102 -13.09 -5.19 -6.11
C ALA A 102 -12.56 -4.70 -4.75
N VAL A 103 -11.27 -4.92 -4.45
CA VAL A 103 -10.63 -4.47 -3.20
C VAL A 103 -10.44 -2.95 -3.19
N LYS A 104 -10.03 -2.33 -4.31
CA LYS A 104 -9.97 -0.86 -4.45
C LYS A 104 -11.32 -0.24 -4.14
N VAL A 105 -12.39 -0.74 -4.78
CA VAL A 105 -13.75 -0.20 -4.62
C VAL A 105 -14.29 -0.43 -3.21
N ILE A 106 -13.99 -1.56 -2.56
CA ILE A 106 -14.36 -1.76 -1.15
C ILE A 106 -13.67 -0.70 -0.26
N LEU A 107 -12.38 -0.44 -0.47
CA LEU A 107 -11.66 0.57 0.30
C LEU A 107 -12.19 2.00 0.02
N THR A 108 -12.28 2.42 -1.24
CA THR A 108 -12.61 3.80 -1.61
C THR A 108 -14.10 4.16 -1.54
N LYS A 109 -15.01 3.19 -1.68
CA LYS A 109 -16.47 3.42 -1.70
C LYS A 109 -17.16 3.01 -0.40
N TYR A 110 -16.61 2.06 0.35
CA TYR A 110 -17.29 1.43 1.49
C TYR A 110 -16.50 1.44 2.80
N ILE A 111 -15.27 1.98 2.84
CA ILE A 111 -14.47 2.14 4.07
C ILE A 111 -14.01 3.58 4.24
N ILE A 112 -13.18 4.10 3.34
CA ILE A 112 -12.61 5.47 3.41
C ILE A 112 -13.69 6.56 3.62
N PRO A 113 -14.85 6.56 2.93
CA PRO A 113 -15.88 7.58 3.12
C PRO A 113 -16.57 7.56 4.50
N ASN A 114 -16.35 6.52 5.31
CA ASN A 114 -16.83 6.46 6.70
C ASN A 114 -15.80 6.98 7.71
N GLY A 115 -14.58 7.27 7.26
CA GLY A 115 -13.42 7.54 8.12
C GLY A 115 -12.81 6.27 8.74
N VAL A 116 -11.54 6.40 9.12
CA VAL A 116 -10.89 5.54 10.12
C VAL A 116 -10.34 6.48 11.18
N THR A 117 -10.54 6.14 12.44
CA THR A 117 -10.18 6.99 13.60
C THR A 117 -9.26 6.25 14.54
N TYR A 118 -8.50 7.01 15.33
CA TYR A 118 -7.73 6.51 16.46
C TYR A 118 -8.13 7.20 17.76
N GLU A 119 -7.89 6.51 18.87
CA GLU A 119 -8.07 6.97 20.24
C GLU A 119 -6.94 6.42 21.10
N ILE A 120 -6.16 7.29 21.73
CA ILE A 120 -5.27 6.96 22.85
C ILE A 120 -6.06 7.27 24.13
N THR A 121 -6.40 6.25 24.90
CA THR A 121 -7.21 6.39 26.12
C THR A 121 -6.38 6.97 27.27
N GLY A 122 -7.06 7.52 28.28
CA GLY A 122 -6.43 7.87 29.57
C GLY A 122 -6.01 6.67 30.43
N SER A 123 -6.07 5.44 29.89
CA SER A 123 -5.42 4.24 30.43
C SER A 123 -4.22 3.80 29.61
N ASN A 124 -3.78 4.59 28.62
CA ASN A 124 -2.70 4.30 27.68
C ASN A 124 -3.01 3.20 26.65
N ASP A 125 -4.27 2.77 26.49
CA ASP A 125 -4.65 1.82 25.44
C ASP A 125 -4.85 2.56 24.10
N ILE A 126 -4.41 1.96 22.98
CA ILE A 126 -4.58 2.55 21.65
C ILE A 126 -5.65 1.79 20.90
N ILE A 127 -6.69 2.49 20.47
CA ILE A 127 -7.86 1.94 19.79
C ILE A 127 -7.94 2.53 18.38
N LEU A 128 -7.98 1.67 17.35
CA LEU A 128 -8.26 2.07 15.97
C LEU A 128 -9.67 1.60 15.61
N LYS A 129 -10.51 2.49 15.05
CA LYS A 129 -11.90 2.21 14.67
C LYS A 129 -12.15 2.60 13.22
N GLY A 130 -12.57 1.65 12.40
CA GLY A 130 -12.95 1.87 11.00
C GLY A 130 -14.28 1.20 10.69
N LYS A 131 -15.08 1.78 9.78
CA LYS A 131 -16.43 1.28 9.48
C LYS A 131 -16.55 0.82 8.03
N VAL A 132 -17.07 -0.39 7.85
CA VAL A 132 -17.46 -0.97 6.57
C VAL A 132 -18.96 -0.75 6.36
N THR A 133 -19.37 -0.17 5.23
CA THR A 133 -20.78 -0.01 4.85
C THR A 133 -21.22 -0.98 3.76
N SER A 134 -22.47 -1.43 3.82
CA SER A 134 -23.04 -2.36 2.84
C SER A 134 -23.24 -1.72 1.45
N PRO A 135 -22.89 -2.41 0.36
CA PRO A 135 -23.20 -1.98 -0.99
C PRO A 135 -24.70 -2.15 -1.28
N LYS A 136 -25.35 -1.12 -1.82
CA LYS A 136 -26.76 -1.21 -2.24
C LYS A 136 -26.97 -2.09 -3.49
N GLN A 137 -25.95 -2.13 -4.34
CA GLN A 137 -25.87 -2.96 -5.54
C GLN A 137 -24.46 -3.54 -5.65
N TYR A 138 -24.35 -4.79 -6.11
CA TYR A 138 -23.06 -5.46 -6.32
C TYR A 138 -22.63 -5.33 -7.77
N ASP A 139 -21.66 -4.45 -8.02
CA ASP A 139 -21.01 -4.26 -9.31
C ASP A 139 -20.34 -5.56 -9.81
N ALA A 140 -20.26 -5.76 -11.13
CA ALA A 140 -19.85 -7.04 -11.75
C ALA A 140 -18.32 -7.28 -11.77
N TYR A 141 -17.63 -7.05 -10.66
CA TYR A 141 -16.17 -7.21 -10.57
C TYR A 141 -15.71 -8.67 -10.60
N LYS A 142 -14.49 -8.88 -11.10
CA LYS A 142 -13.89 -10.19 -11.32
C LYS A 142 -13.85 -11.06 -10.05
N GLY A 143 -14.37 -12.27 -10.15
CA GLY A 143 -14.42 -13.26 -9.09
C GLY A 143 -15.45 -13.00 -7.99
N THR A 144 -16.42 -12.10 -8.19
CA THR A 144 -17.51 -11.77 -7.25
C THR A 144 -18.83 -12.45 -7.64
N PRO A 145 -19.84 -12.46 -6.74
CA PRO A 145 -21.20 -12.87 -7.10
C PRO A 145 -21.86 -12.01 -8.19
N GLY A 146 -21.45 -10.74 -8.35
CA GLY A 146 -21.95 -9.83 -9.38
C GLY A 146 -21.52 -10.25 -10.79
N GLU A 147 -20.24 -10.59 -10.99
CA GLU A 147 -19.74 -11.20 -12.24
C GLU A 147 -20.47 -12.52 -12.53
N ALA A 148 -20.62 -13.38 -11.52
CA ALA A 148 -21.30 -14.66 -11.68
C ALA A 148 -22.76 -14.50 -12.15
N LEU A 149 -23.51 -13.54 -11.60
CA LEU A 149 -24.90 -13.28 -12.00
C LEU A 149 -24.98 -12.59 -13.37
N LYS A 150 -24.05 -11.68 -13.69
CA LYS A 150 -23.96 -11.08 -15.04
C LYS A 150 -23.76 -12.16 -16.10
N ASN A 151 -22.77 -13.04 -15.90
CA ASN A 151 -22.45 -14.13 -16.84
C ASN A 151 -23.65 -15.06 -17.08
N VAL A 152 -24.47 -15.31 -16.04
CA VAL A 152 -25.68 -16.12 -16.13
C VAL A 152 -26.81 -15.36 -16.84
N GLY A 153 -27.02 -14.08 -16.54
CA GLY A 153 -27.96 -13.23 -17.28
C GLY A 153 -27.67 -13.23 -18.78
N ASP A 154 -26.43 -12.91 -19.15
CA ASP A 154 -25.99 -12.86 -20.55
C ASP A 154 -26.14 -14.21 -21.26
N LYS A 155 -25.71 -15.32 -20.63
CA LYS A 155 -25.80 -16.68 -21.21
C LYS A 155 -27.24 -17.17 -21.39
N TYR A 156 -28.15 -16.81 -20.49
CA TYR A 156 -29.52 -17.37 -20.47
C TYR A 156 -30.59 -16.42 -21.04
N GLY A 157 -30.18 -15.31 -21.67
CA GLY A 157 -31.07 -14.42 -22.43
C GLY A 157 -31.68 -13.26 -21.62
N VAL A 158 -31.08 -12.92 -20.49
CA VAL A 158 -31.46 -11.78 -19.63
C VAL A 158 -30.22 -10.89 -19.42
N PRO A 159 -29.70 -10.24 -20.48
CA PRO A 159 -28.53 -9.37 -20.35
C PRO A 159 -28.78 -8.25 -19.35
N GLY A 160 -27.78 -7.93 -18.54
CA GLY A 160 -27.93 -6.95 -17.45
C GLY A 160 -28.82 -7.40 -16.28
N LEU A 161 -29.06 -8.71 -16.10
CA LEU A 161 -29.81 -9.26 -14.95
C LEU A 161 -29.31 -8.72 -13.60
N ILE A 162 -27.99 -8.55 -13.42
CA ILE A 162 -27.39 -7.99 -12.20
C ILE A 162 -27.93 -6.58 -11.87
N ASN A 163 -28.23 -5.74 -12.86
CA ASN A 163 -28.79 -4.40 -12.67
C ASN A 163 -30.28 -4.44 -12.22
N GLN A 164 -30.94 -5.60 -12.33
CA GLN A 164 -32.34 -5.82 -11.94
C GLN A 164 -32.49 -6.43 -10.54
N VAL A 165 -31.39 -6.64 -9.80
CA VAL A 165 -31.37 -7.28 -8.48
C VAL A 165 -30.83 -6.32 -7.43
N THR A 166 -31.66 -6.00 -6.45
CA THR A 166 -31.25 -5.35 -5.20
C THR A 166 -30.80 -6.42 -4.21
N PHE A 167 -29.72 -6.15 -3.48
CA PHE A 167 -29.18 -7.04 -2.44
C PHE A 167 -29.23 -6.36 -1.05
N GLU A 168 -30.09 -5.35 -0.89
CA GLU A 168 -30.22 -4.54 0.34
C GLU A 168 -30.65 -5.37 1.56
N ASP A 169 -31.26 -6.56 1.34
CA ASP A 169 -31.57 -7.54 2.39
C ASP A 169 -30.32 -8.25 2.98
N VAL A 170 -29.15 -8.16 2.33
CA VAL A 170 -27.92 -8.83 2.78
C VAL A 170 -26.93 -7.82 3.34
N ASP A 171 -27.02 -7.59 4.65
CA ASP A 171 -26.09 -6.71 5.35
C ASP A 171 -24.70 -7.37 5.53
N VAL A 172 -23.68 -6.69 5.01
CA VAL A 172 -22.25 -7.00 5.15
C VAL A 172 -21.50 -5.89 5.90
N SER A 173 -22.23 -4.94 6.50
CA SER A 173 -21.67 -3.81 7.22
C SER A 173 -21.14 -4.21 8.60
N GLY A 174 -20.24 -3.39 9.13
CA GLY A 174 -19.72 -3.60 10.47
C GLY A 174 -18.65 -2.60 10.88
N GLU A 175 -18.35 -2.61 12.17
CA GLU A 175 -17.30 -1.82 12.80
C GLU A 175 -16.07 -2.70 13.05
N ILE A 176 -14.91 -2.29 12.56
CA ILE A 176 -13.61 -2.90 12.85
C ILE A 176 -12.99 -2.10 14.00
N THR A 177 -12.77 -2.74 15.13
CA THR A 177 -12.02 -2.19 16.27
C THR A 177 -10.75 -3.00 16.49
N VAL A 178 -9.59 -2.34 16.41
CA VAL A 178 -8.32 -2.88 16.90
C VAL A 178 -8.00 -2.22 18.23
N THR A 179 -7.52 -2.95 19.22
CA THR A 179 -7.03 -2.39 20.48
C THR A 179 -5.69 -2.98 20.87
N ILE A 180 -4.69 -2.11 21.01
CA ILE A 180 -3.37 -2.41 21.56
C ILE A 180 -3.42 -2.05 23.04
N LYS A 181 -3.36 -3.06 23.92
CA LYS A 181 -3.62 -2.90 25.36
C LYS A 181 -2.36 -2.45 26.11
N ALA A 182 -1.78 -1.33 25.69
CA ALA A 182 -0.54 -0.79 26.26
C ALA A 182 -0.70 -0.28 27.72
N SER A 183 -1.93 -0.22 28.25
CA SER A 183 -2.23 -0.15 29.69
C SER A 183 -1.63 -1.27 30.55
N LYS A 184 -0.96 -2.26 29.96
CA LYS A 184 -0.30 -3.37 30.65
C LYS A 184 1.21 -3.18 30.81
N LEU A 185 1.79 -2.15 30.18
CA LEU A 185 3.23 -1.85 30.27
C LEU A 185 3.66 -1.33 31.65
N ASP A 186 2.71 -0.89 32.48
CA ASP A 186 2.92 -0.52 33.89
C ASP A 186 3.37 -1.68 34.78
N THR A 187 2.96 -2.91 34.43
CA THR A 187 3.04 -4.11 35.28
C THR A 187 3.58 -5.33 34.54
N SER A 188 3.78 -5.25 33.23
CA SER A 188 4.21 -6.35 32.37
C SER A 188 5.06 -5.87 31.19
N THR A 189 5.86 -6.77 30.62
CA THR A 189 6.49 -6.63 29.30
C THR A 189 5.55 -7.03 28.15
N THR A 190 4.38 -7.60 28.47
CA THR A 190 3.40 -8.10 27.49
C THR A 190 2.35 -7.05 27.14
N VAL A 191 2.17 -6.79 25.84
CA VAL A 191 1.10 -5.98 25.26
C VAL A 191 0.11 -6.89 24.53
N PRO A 192 -1.08 -7.15 25.10
CA PRO A 192 -2.16 -7.86 24.40
C PRO A 192 -2.74 -7.04 23.25
N VAL A 193 -3.16 -7.69 22.17
CA VAL A 193 -3.82 -7.06 21.02
C VAL A 193 -5.15 -7.77 20.73
N SER A 194 -6.24 -7.00 20.69
CA SER A 194 -7.56 -7.49 20.27
C SER A 194 -8.00 -6.88 18.94
N VAL A 195 -8.71 -7.67 18.12
CA VAL A 195 -9.28 -7.27 16.83
C VAL A 195 -10.71 -7.80 16.74
N GLU A 196 -11.69 -6.90 16.89
CA GLU A 196 -13.11 -7.17 16.69
C GLU A 196 -13.55 -6.67 15.31
N PHE A 197 -14.27 -7.50 14.55
CA PHE A 197 -15.18 -7.06 13.50
C PHE A 197 -16.60 -7.36 13.94
N LYS A 198 -17.41 -6.31 14.08
CA LYS A 198 -18.73 -6.34 14.72
C LYS A 198 -19.81 -6.01 13.72
N THR A 199 -20.73 -6.95 13.48
CA THR A 199 -21.84 -6.83 12.52
C THR A 199 -23.18 -6.94 13.24
N ALA A 200 -24.29 -6.88 12.50
CA ALA A 200 -25.62 -7.24 13.02
C ALA A 200 -25.72 -8.71 13.47
N ASP A 201 -24.85 -9.60 12.97
CA ASP A 201 -24.85 -11.04 13.28
C ASP A 201 -24.10 -11.36 14.58
N GLY A 202 -23.14 -10.51 14.99
CA GLY A 202 -22.30 -10.71 16.17
C GLY A 202 -20.90 -10.09 16.05
N SER A 203 -20.01 -10.50 16.96
CA SER A 203 -18.60 -10.10 17.00
C SER A 203 -17.68 -11.23 16.53
N TYR A 204 -16.71 -10.90 15.68
CA TYR A 204 -15.81 -11.84 15.04
C TYR A 204 -14.34 -11.41 15.17
N GLY A 205 -13.49 -12.33 15.59
CA GLY A 205 -12.03 -12.19 15.43
C GLY A 205 -11.64 -12.19 13.96
N ILE A 206 -10.52 -11.54 13.62
CA ILE A 206 -10.04 -11.44 12.22
C ILE A 206 -9.84 -12.81 11.54
N GLY A 207 -9.52 -13.85 12.30
CA GLY A 207 -9.42 -15.23 11.80
C GLY A 207 -10.76 -15.95 11.58
N GLN A 208 -11.89 -15.40 12.03
CA GLN A 208 -13.25 -15.92 11.80
C GLN A 208 -13.92 -15.30 10.56
N ILE A 209 -13.44 -14.14 10.10
CA ILE A 209 -13.99 -13.40 8.94
C ILE A 209 -14.17 -14.29 7.68
N PRO A 210 -13.28 -15.22 7.31
CA PRO A 210 -13.51 -16.08 6.14
C PRO A 210 -14.76 -16.97 6.24
N ALA A 211 -15.11 -17.41 7.45
CA ALA A 211 -16.31 -18.22 7.70
C ALA A 211 -17.59 -17.36 7.70
N TRP A 212 -17.55 -16.18 8.33
CA TRP A 212 -18.65 -15.20 8.27
C TRP A 212 -18.93 -14.74 6.84
N ALA A 213 -17.89 -14.37 6.09
CA ALA A 213 -18.00 -13.94 4.70
C ALA A 213 -18.55 -15.04 3.78
N LYS A 214 -18.28 -16.32 4.10
CA LYS A 214 -18.91 -17.45 3.39
C LYS A 214 -20.41 -17.52 3.65
N GLY A 215 -20.87 -17.21 4.87
CA GLY A 215 -22.29 -17.05 5.17
C GLY A 215 -22.94 -15.97 4.29
N LYS A 216 -22.38 -14.76 4.28
CA LYS A 216 -22.89 -13.65 3.45
C LYS A 216 -22.86 -13.92 1.95
N VAL A 217 -21.86 -14.65 1.44
CA VAL A 217 -21.85 -15.11 0.03
C VAL A 217 -23.00 -16.08 -0.29
N LEU A 218 -23.44 -16.89 0.67
CA LEU A 218 -24.60 -17.79 0.51
C LEU A 218 -25.94 -17.04 0.64
N GLU A 219 -26.01 -15.99 1.47
CA GLU A 219 -27.16 -15.06 1.51
C GLU A 219 -27.32 -14.33 0.16
N ILE A 220 -26.23 -13.79 -0.41
CA ILE A 220 -26.21 -13.21 -1.76
C ILE A 220 -26.62 -14.25 -2.82
N GLN A 221 -26.19 -15.51 -2.67
CA GLN A 221 -26.55 -16.58 -3.60
C GLN A 221 -28.08 -16.78 -3.65
N ALA A 222 -28.73 -16.86 -2.48
CA ALA A 222 -30.17 -17.10 -2.40
C ALA A 222 -31.00 -15.95 -3.03
N VAL A 223 -30.57 -14.70 -2.87
CA VAL A 223 -31.19 -13.52 -3.51
C VAL A 223 -31.06 -13.58 -5.03
N ALA A 224 -29.86 -13.88 -5.54
CA ALA A 224 -29.61 -14.00 -6.97
C ALA A 224 -30.36 -15.19 -7.62
N GLU A 225 -30.44 -16.34 -6.93
CA GLU A 225 -31.23 -17.48 -7.37
C GLU A 225 -32.73 -17.16 -7.50
N LYS A 226 -33.30 -16.38 -6.56
CA LYS A 226 -34.69 -15.92 -6.64
C LYS A 226 -34.89 -15.07 -7.91
N ALA A 227 -33.99 -14.13 -8.19
CA ALA A 227 -34.04 -13.33 -9.40
C ALA A 227 -33.90 -14.18 -10.68
N ILE A 228 -33.03 -15.19 -10.69
CA ILE A 228 -32.93 -16.14 -11.82
C ILE A 228 -34.28 -16.86 -12.04
N LYS A 229 -34.92 -17.35 -10.97
CA LYS A 229 -36.23 -18.02 -11.01
C LYS A 229 -37.37 -17.10 -11.47
N GLU A 230 -37.27 -15.79 -11.24
CA GLU A 230 -38.27 -14.79 -11.64
C GLU A 230 -38.06 -14.19 -13.05
N LYS A 231 -36.84 -14.27 -13.61
CA LYS A 231 -36.46 -13.53 -14.84
C LYS A 231 -36.02 -14.41 -16.01
N VAL A 232 -35.42 -15.58 -15.75
CA VAL A 232 -34.98 -16.50 -16.81
C VAL A 232 -36.17 -17.34 -17.31
N ALA A 233 -36.17 -17.67 -18.60
CA ALA A 233 -37.19 -18.52 -19.19
C ALA A 233 -37.30 -19.88 -18.45
N ALA A 234 -38.53 -20.32 -18.17
CA ALA A 234 -38.80 -21.43 -17.25
C ALA A 234 -38.16 -22.77 -17.66
N ASP A 235 -37.93 -22.99 -18.96
CA ASP A 235 -37.22 -24.15 -19.53
C ASP A 235 -35.70 -24.15 -19.22
N LYS A 236 -35.15 -23.04 -18.71
CA LYS A 236 -33.72 -22.81 -18.49
C LYS A 236 -33.32 -22.49 -17.05
N VAL A 237 -34.30 -22.26 -16.17
CA VAL A 237 -34.06 -21.83 -14.77
C VAL A 237 -33.11 -22.77 -14.03
N ASP A 238 -33.34 -24.09 -14.07
CA ASP A 238 -32.50 -25.07 -13.37
C ASP A 238 -31.04 -25.06 -13.88
N ALA A 239 -30.84 -24.90 -15.18
CA ALA A 239 -29.51 -24.80 -15.78
C ALA A 239 -28.81 -23.47 -15.42
N ALA A 240 -29.56 -22.37 -15.37
CA ALA A 240 -29.06 -21.06 -14.97
C ALA A 240 -28.65 -21.02 -13.48
N ILE A 241 -29.41 -21.69 -12.61
CA ILE A 241 -29.06 -21.89 -11.19
C ILE A 241 -27.77 -22.71 -11.08
N ALA A 242 -27.69 -23.88 -11.73
CA ALA A 242 -26.51 -24.74 -11.64
C ALA A 242 -25.22 -24.05 -12.14
N ASP A 243 -25.30 -23.23 -13.20
CA ASP A 243 -24.19 -22.41 -13.70
C ASP A 243 -23.79 -21.30 -12.70
N TYR A 244 -24.76 -20.72 -11.99
CA TYR A 244 -24.52 -19.73 -10.94
C TYR A 244 -23.88 -20.36 -9.70
N GLU A 245 -24.45 -21.45 -9.19
CA GLU A 245 -23.89 -22.27 -8.10
C GLU A 245 -22.45 -22.71 -8.41
N ALA A 246 -22.18 -23.17 -9.64
CA ALA A 246 -20.84 -23.57 -10.06
C ALA A 246 -19.84 -22.40 -10.12
N GLN A 247 -20.30 -21.14 -10.17
CA GLN A 247 -19.45 -19.96 -10.02
C GLN A 247 -19.32 -19.53 -8.55
N ILE A 248 -20.41 -19.47 -7.77
CA ILE A 248 -20.36 -19.14 -6.34
C ILE A 248 -19.54 -20.17 -5.55
N LYS A 249 -19.61 -21.45 -5.91
CA LYS A 249 -18.75 -22.50 -5.35
C LYS A 249 -17.27 -22.19 -5.54
N LYS A 250 -16.85 -21.56 -6.64
CA LYS A 250 -15.44 -21.12 -6.85
C LYS A 250 -15.04 -19.96 -5.95
N ILE A 251 -15.98 -19.31 -5.26
CA ILE A 251 -15.76 -18.26 -4.27
C ILE A 251 -15.73 -18.88 -2.87
N THR A 252 -16.75 -19.65 -2.50
CA THR A 252 -16.81 -20.32 -1.18
C THR A 252 -15.68 -21.33 -1.00
N ASP A 253 -15.30 -22.08 -2.04
CA ASP A 253 -14.12 -22.96 -2.07
C ASP A 253 -12.78 -22.21 -1.83
N LYS A 254 -12.73 -20.88 -1.97
CA LYS A 254 -11.55 -20.06 -1.66
C LYS A 254 -11.59 -19.54 -0.22
N LEU A 255 -12.78 -19.27 0.33
CA LEU A 255 -12.99 -18.89 1.72
C LEU A 255 -12.71 -20.08 2.66
N ASP A 256 -13.21 -21.27 2.32
CA ASP A 256 -12.87 -22.52 3.04
C ASP A 256 -11.35 -22.81 3.01
N LYS A 257 -10.70 -22.53 1.87
CA LYS A 257 -9.23 -22.65 1.74
C LYS A 257 -8.46 -21.54 2.46
N ALA A 258 -9.10 -20.43 2.81
CA ALA A 258 -8.50 -19.41 3.67
C ALA A 258 -8.60 -19.84 5.14
N ASP A 259 -9.79 -20.24 5.61
CA ASP A 259 -9.99 -20.71 6.98
C ASP A 259 -9.13 -21.92 7.33
N ALA A 260 -9.14 -22.96 6.48
CA ALA A 260 -8.30 -24.15 6.66
C ALA A 260 -6.78 -23.83 6.59
N LYS A 261 -6.39 -22.66 6.07
CA LYS A 261 -5.00 -22.17 6.08
C LYS A 261 -4.65 -21.37 7.32
N ILE A 262 -5.62 -20.81 8.05
CA ILE A 262 -5.44 -20.29 9.41
C ILE A 262 -5.16 -21.47 10.33
N ASP A 263 -6.02 -22.50 10.30
CA ASP A 263 -5.81 -23.77 11.02
C ASP A 263 -4.48 -24.44 10.69
N SER A 264 -4.05 -24.40 9.42
CA SER A 264 -2.74 -24.93 9.00
C SER A 264 -1.57 -24.16 9.62
N ALA A 265 -1.71 -22.84 9.83
CA ALA A 265 -0.67 -21.99 10.39
C ALA A 265 -0.58 -22.15 11.92
N LEU A 266 -1.73 -22.21 12.60
CA LEU A 266 -1.82 -22.48 14.05
C LEU A 266 -1.29 -23.89 14.41
N LYS A 267 -1.29 -24.84 13.47
CA LYS A 267 -0.73 -26.19 13.64
C LYS A 267 0.70 -26.34 13.12
N TYR A 268 1.33 -25.25 12.66
CA TYR A 268 2.72 -25.28 12.20
C TYR A 268 3.67 -25.18 13.39
N SER A 269 4.74 -25.99 13.37
CA SER A 269 5.82 -25.93 14.35
C SER A 269 7.19 -26.01 13.70
N GLN A 270 8.13 -25.22 14.22
CA GLN A 270 9.55 -25.18 13.85
C GLN A 270 10.37 -24.65 15.04
N SER A 271 11.62 -25.10 15.16
CA SER A 271 12.65 -24.44 15.96
C SER A 271 14.02 -24.55 15.28
N GLY A 272 14.96 -23.69 15.65
CA GLY A 272 16.36 -23.76 15.21
C GLY A 272 17.22 -22.69 15.87
N ASP A 273 18.54 -22.80 15.68
CA ASP A 273 19.55 -21.88 16.18
C ASP A 273 20.25 -21.21 14.99
N TYR A 274 20.47 -19.90 15.08
CA TYR A 274 20.86 -19.04 13.95
C TYR A 274 21.91 -18.01 14.39
N ALA A 275 22.90 -17.74 13.53
CA ALA A 275 23.96 -16.78 13.84
C ALA A 275 23.46 -15.32 13.93
N ASN A 276 22.38 -14.97 13.23
CA ASN A 276 21.75 -13.63 13.18
C ASN A 276 20.36 -13.69 12.51
N VAL A 277 19.65 -12.56 12.47
CA VAL A 277 18.30 -12.45 11.86
C VAL A 277 18.31 -12.75 10.36
N ALA A 278 19.34 -12.37 9.61
CA ALA A 278 19.45 -12.65 8.18
C ALA A 278 19.46 -14.17 7.88
N ALA A 279 20.04 -14.99 8.76
CA ALA A 279 19.99 -16.45 8.62
C ALA A 279 18.56 -17.02 8.82
N ILE A 280 17.77 -16.45 9.73
CA ILE A 280 16.35 -16.82 9.93
C ILE A 280 15.54 -16.47 8.67
N ILE A 281 15.75 -15.25 8.14
CA ILE A 281 15.12 -14.77 6.91
C ILE A 281 15.48 -15.66 5.72
N ALA A 282 16.76 -16.07 5.60
CA ALA A 282 17.23 -16.93 4.52
C ALA A 282 16.53 -18.31 4.53
N GLU A 283 16.40 -18.94 5.69
CA GLU A 283 15.73 -20.25 5.78
C GLU A 283 14.20 -20.13 5.54
N ALA A 284 13.57 -19.07 6.03
CA ALA A 284 12.17 -18.75 5.72
C ALA A 284 11.95 -18.52 4.21
N ASN A 285 12.88 -17.85 3.54
CA ASN A 285 12.87 -17.66 2.09
C ASN A 285 13.09 -18.97 1.31
N ALA A 286 13.98 -19.86 1.76
CA ALA A 286 14.15 -21.19 1.18
C ALA A 286 12.85 -22.00 1.27
N LYS A 287 12.21 -22.02 2.44
CA LYS A 287 10.91 -22.68 2.66
C LYS A 287 9.76 -22.06 1.84
N LEU A 288 9.79 -20.75 1.57
CA LEU A 288 8.87 -20.11 0.61
C LEU A 288 9.12 -20.58 -0.83
N ALA A 289 10.39 -20.69 -1.25
CA ALA A 289 10.77 -21.15 -2.58
C ALA A 289 10.36 -22.62 -2.83
N GLU A 290 10.58 -23.52 -1.87
CA GLU A 290 10.12 -24.92 -1.93
C GLU A 290 8.61 -25.04 -2.23
N LYS A 291 7.79 -24.15 -1.64
CA LYS A 291 6.33 -24.15 -1.84
C LYS A 291 5.91 -23.32 -3.06
N ASN A 292 6.85 -23.02 -3.97
CA ASN A 292 6.68 -22.27 -5.22
C ASN A 292 6.15 -20.83 -5.04
N PHE A 293 6.59 -20.12 -4.00
CA PHE A 293 6.22 -18.70 -3.81
C PHE A 293 7.17 -17.72 -4.49
N LYS A 294 6.72 -17.12 -5.60
CA LYS A 294 7.40 -16.04 -6.35
C LYS A 294 7.56 -14.69 -5.62
N LYS A 295 7.34 -14.61 -4.30
CA LYS A 295 7.72 -13.42 -3.51
C LYS A 295 8.48 -13.89 -2.29
N GLN A 296 9.71 -13.40 -2.18
CA GLN A 296 10.59 -13.51 -1.03
C GLN A 296 10.28 -12.40 -0.02
N ILE A 297 10.79 -12.57 1.19
CA ILE A 297 10.97 -11.55 2.22
C ILE A 297 12.29 -10.82 1.90
N PRO A 298 12.41 -9.50 2.09
CA PRO A 298 13.69 -8.79 1.99
C PRO A 298 14.76 -9.41 2.91
N ALA A 299 16.04 -9.26 2.58
CA ALA A 299 17.11 -10.13 3.10
C ALA A 299 17.53 -9.83 4.55
N THR A 300 17.38 -8.58 4.97
CA THR A 300 17.73 -8.08 6.32
C THR A 300 16.51 -7.50 7.03
N ALA A 301 16.57 -7.34 8.35
CA ALA A 301 15.54 -6.64 9.11
C ALA A 301 15.46 -5.15 8.71
N THR A 302 16.59 -4.54 8.34
CA THR A 302 16.68 -3.20 7.78
C THR A 302 15.92 -3.08 6.45
N ASP A 303 16.09 -4.02 5.50
CA ASP A 303 15.33 -4.02 4.24
C ASP A 303 13.81 -4.22 4.45
N ILE A 304 13.43 -4.93 5.53
CA ILE A 304 12.03 -5.13 5.92
C ILE A 304 11.44 -3.84 6.49
N ALA A 305 12.16 -3.18 7.40
CA ALA A 305 11.69 -1.98 8.10
C ALA A 305 11.69 -0.73 7.20
N THR A 306 12.67 -0.61 6.31
CA THR A 306 12.76 0.48 5.30
C THR A 306 11.87 0.25 4.07
N ASN A 307 11.14 -0.86 4.00
CA ASN A 307 10.20 -1.11 2.91
C ASN A 307 9.12 -0.01 2.84
N ALA A 308 8.85 0.53 1.65
CA ALA A 308 7.98 1.70 1.50
C ALA A 308 6.55 1.56 2.10
N THR A 309 5.93 0.37 2.12
CA THR A 309 4.66 0.17 2.84
C THR A 309 4.85 0.25 4.35
N VAL A 310 5.95 -0.32 4.86
CA VAL A 310 6.27 -0.42 6.29
C VAL A 310 6.67 0.94 6.86
N ALA A 311 7.60 1.63 6.20
CA ALA A 311 8.02 2.98 6.58
C ALA A 311 6.81 3.92 6.67
N LYS A 312 6.00 4.04 5.61
CA LYS A 312 4.77 4.85 5.63
C LYS A 312 3.83 4.53 6.80
N ALA A 313 3.61 3.25 7.12
CA ALA A 313 2.75 2.83 8.22
C ALA A 313 3.36 3.14 9.60
N TYR A 314 4.69 3.10 9.71
CA TYR A 314 5.43 3.47 10.91
C TYR A 314 5.45 4.99 11.13
N ASP A 315 5.77 5.75 10.07
CA ASP A 315 5.81 7.21 10.10
C ASP A 315 4.42 7.79 10.42
N GLN A 316 3.34 7.18 9.93
CA GLN A 316 1.98 7.59 10.30
C GLN A 316 1.63 7.24 11.76
N ALA A 317 2.11 6.11 12.28
CA ALA A 317 1.97 5.77 13.70
C ALA A 317 2.75 6.76 14.59
N LEU A 318 3.97 7.16 14.20
CA LEU A 318 4.75 8.20 14.87
C LEU A 318 4.05 9.57 14.81
N LYS A 319 3.51 10.00 13.66
CA LYS A 319 2.75 11.26 13.56
C LYS A 319 1.54 11.30 14.51
N ILE A 320 0.95 10.15 14.82
CA ILE A 320 -0.20 10.02 15.73
C ILE A 320 0.25 9.98 17.20
N ALA A 321 1.30 9.20 17.51
CA ALA A 321 1.75 8.95 18.87
C ALA A 321 2.72 9.99 19.41
N ALA A 322 3.54 10.60 18.55
CA ALA A 322 4.58 11.59 18.87
C ALA A 322 4.62 12.76 17.83
N PRO A 323 3.52 13.52 17.67
CA PRO A 323 3.42 14.62 16.70
C PRO A 323 4.38 15.80 16.96
N ASN A 324 4.95 15.89 18.15
CA ASN A 324 5.90 16.94 18.55
C ASN A 324 7.36 16.44 18.55
N GLY A 325 7.62 15.22 18.06
CA GLY A 325 8.94 14.60 18.11
C GLY A 325 9.31 14.02 19.46
N GLU A 326 8.33 13.68 20.31
CA GLU A 326 8.54 13.07 21.63
C GLU A 326 9.26 11.70 21.57
N ILE A 327 9.35 11.12 20.38
CA ILE A 327 10.04 9.87 20.04
C ILE A 327 10.84 10.13 18.76
N THR A 328 12.13 9.80 18.76
CA THR A 328 13.00 9.99 17.59
C THR A 328 13.43 8.68 16.94
N ILE A 329 12.95 7.54 17.44
CA ILE A 329 13.29 6.22 16.92
C ILE A 329 12.67 6.04 15.53
N THR A 330 13.48 5.65 14.54
CA THR A 330 13.07 5.37 13.18
C THR A 330 12.88 3.88 12.90
N ALA A 331 12.12 3.54 11.85
CA ALA A 331 12.03 2.16 11.36
C ALA A 331 13.42 1.61 10.95
N ALA A 332 14.28 2.47 10.40
CA ALA A 332 15.63 2.11 9.99
C ALA A 332 16.51 1.69 11.18
N GLU A 333 16.49 2.43 12.29
CA GLU A 333 17.24 2.07 13.51
C GLU A 333 16.72 0.77 14.14
N LEU A 334 15.41 0.56 14.16
CA LEU A 334 14.81 -0.67 14.70
C LEU A 334 15.12 -1.89 13.81
N GLY A 335 15.23 -1.70 12.49
CA GLY A 335 15.76 -2.69 11.56
C GLY A 335 17.25 -2.99 11.78
N ALA A 336 18.08 -1.95 11.89
CA ALA A 336 19.52 -2.09 12.11
C ALA A 336 19.86 -2.74 13.46
N PHE A 337 19.12 -2.40 14.51
CA PHE A 337 19.20 -3.07 15.81
C PHE A 337 18.83 -4.55 15.69
N ALA A 338 17.74 -4.90 15.01
CA ALA A 338 17.37 -6.30 14.80
C ALA A 338 18.44 -7.09 14.01
N ASP A 339 19.07 -6.49 12.99
CA ASP A 339 20.19 -7.11 12.27
C ASP A 339 21.47 -7.24 13.12
N SER A 340 21.62 -6.48 14.21
CA SER A 340 22.74 -6.58 15.14
C SER A 340 22.66 -7.77 16.11
N ILE A 341 21.49 -8.41 16.23
CA ILE A 341 21.24 -9.51 17.17
C ILE A 341 21.92 -10.79 16.68
N LYS A 342 22.66 -11.44 17.58
CA LYS A 342 23.47 -12.65 17.38
C LYS A 342 22.89 -13.83 18.16
N ASP A 343 23.47 -15.02 17.97
CA ASP A 343 23.24 -16.24 18.77
C ASP A 343 21.74 -16.56 19.03
N ILE A 344 20.94 -16.51 17.96
CA ILE A 344 19.48 -16.52 18.07
C ILE A 344 18.93 -17.96 18.08
N THR A 345 18.38 -18.40 19.20
CA THR A 345 17.44 -19.54 19.21
C THR A 345 16.05 -19.01 18.86
N ALA A 346 15.44 -19.51 17.78
CA ALA A 346 14.10 -19.11 17.36
C ALA A 346 13.16 -20.32 17.23
N SER A 347 11.89 -20.11 17.59
CA SER A 347 10.83 -21.11 17.58
C SER A 347 9.49 -20.53 17.15
N LEU A 348 8.64 -21.40 16.59
CA LEU A 348 7.25 -21.14 16.27
C LEU A 348 6.48 -22.44 16.56
N ALA A 349 5.42 -22.38 17.36
CA ALA A 349 4.55 -23.53 17.63
C ALA A 349 3.16 -23.06 18.08
N GLY A 350 2.08 -23.71 17.63
CA GLY A 350 0.73 -23.42 18.12
C GLY A 350 0.13 -22.06 17.71
N GLY A 351 0.84 -21.28 16.89
CA GLY A 351 0.57 -19.85 16.67
C GLY A 351 1.33 -18.91 17.59
N VAL A 352 2.29 -19.40 18.38
CA VAL A 352 3.21 -18.58 19.20
C VAL A 352 4.61 -18.64 18.61
N GLY A 353 5.19 -17.50 18.27
CA GLY A 353 6.59 -17.36 17.88
C GLY A 353 7.41 -16.80 19.04
N THR A 354 8.56 -17.40 19.35
CA THR A 354 9.50 -16.90 20.38
C THR A 354 10.92 -16.96 19.83
N GLY A 355 11.63 -15.84 19.88
CA GLY A 355 13.07 -15.74 19.61
C GLY A 355 13.82 -15.19 20.82
N THR A 356 15.02 -15.73 21.08
CA THR A 356 15.96 -15.24 22.09
C THR A 356 17.33 -15.11 21.45
N GLY A 357 18.00 -13.96 21.59
CA GLY A 357 19.33 -13.71 21.03
C GLY A 357 20.13 -12.66 21.80
N THR A 358 21.40 -12.47 21.45
CA THR A 358 22.37 -11.63 22.15
C THR A 358 22.69 -10.34 21.39
N PHE A 359 23.03 -9.28 22.11
CA PHE A 359 23.57 -8.03 21.54
C PHE A 359 24.53 -7.34 22.52
N ASP A 360 25.31 -6.40 22.02
CA ASP A 360 26.44 -5.83 22.75
C ASP A 360 25.97 -4.84 23.85
N ASP A 361 26.57 -4.91 25.04
CA ASP A 361 26.20 -4.06 26.19
C ASP A 361 26.93 -2.71 26.15
N ALA A 362 26.24 -1.66 25.72
CA ALA A 362 26.79 -0.31 25.64
C ALA A 362 27.26 0.27 27.00
N GLU A 363 26.73 -0.22 28.13
CA GLU A 363 27.15 0.22 29.47
C GLU A 363 28.26 -0.67 30.07
N LYS A 364 28.82 -1.62 29.32
CA LYS A 364 29.76 -2.63 29.82
C LYS A 364 30.89 -2.07 30.69
N ASP A 365 31.56 -1.00 30.26
CA ASP A 365 32.69 -0.45 31.01
C ASP A 365 32.26 0.11 32.37
N ALA A 366 31.04 0.64 32.48
CA ALA A 366 30.45 1.06 33.74
C ALA A 366 30.03 -0.13 34.62
N VAL A 367 29.55 -1.22 34.02
CA VAL A 367 29.27 -2.50 34.73
C VAL A 367 30.55 -3.09 35.29
N ILE A 368 31.61 -3.22 34.49
CA ILE A 368 32.91 -3.73 34.92
C ILE A 368 33.46 -2.86 36.06
N ALA A 369 33.35 -1.53 35.96
CA ALA A 369 33.76 -0.61 37.02
C ALA A 369 32.93 -0.78 38.32
N TYR A 370 31.61 -0.97 38.21
CA TYR A 370 30.72 -1.16 39.38
C TYR A 370 30.99 -2.47 40.14
N TYR A 371 31.41 -3.54 39.45
CA TYR A 371 31.78 -4.82 40.06
C TYR A 371 33.30 -4.98 40.32
N ALA A 372 34.12 -3.94 40.09
CA ALA A 372 35.59 -4.02 40.15
C ALA A 372 36.14 -4.26 41.56
N ASP A 373 35.42 -3.89 42.62
CA ASP A 373 35.87 -4.01 44.02
C ASP A 373 35.68 -5.41 44.62
N GLY A 374 34.98 -6.32 43.91
CA GLY A 374 34.67 -7.67 44.38
C GLY A 374 33.67 -7.73 45.56
N SER A 375 33.07 -6.61 45.97
CA SER A 375 32.17 -6.51 47.14
C SER A 375 30.92 -7.40 47.05
N LYS A 376 30.59 -7.87 45.85
CA LYS A 376 29.46 -8.76 45.55
C LYS A 376 29.84 -10.25 45.55
N GLY A 377 31.10 -10.60 45.85
CA GLY A 377 31.63 -11.97 45.91
C GLY A 377 32.25 -12.48 44.59
N PHE A 378 32.20 -11.68 43.53
CA PHE A 378 32.79 -11.94 42.22
C PHE A 378 33.21 -10.62 41.57
N THR A 379 34.04 -10.70 40.53
CA THR A 379 34.32 -9.57 39.62
C THR A 379 33.73 -9.84 38.24
N VAL A 380 33.35 -8.80 37.50
CA VAL A 380 32.89 -8.91 36.10
C VAL A 380 34.06 -8.62 35.16
N LYS A 381 34.15 -9.36 34.05
CA LYS A 381 35.16 -9.16 32.99
C LYS A 381 34.59 -8.69 31.67
N ASP A 382 33.36 -9.08 31.39
CA ASP A 382 32.64 -8.76 30.16
C ASP A 382 31.14 -8.79 30.47
N SER A 383 30.33 -8.08 29.68
CA SER A 383 28.88 -8.15 29.76
C SER A 383 28.28 -7.97 28.37
N TYR A 384 27.12 -8.59 28.18
CA TYR A 384 26.30 -8.48 26.98
C TYR A 384 24.83 -8.48 27.38
N LYS A 385 23.95 -8.08 26.47
CA LYS A 385 22.50 -8.09 26.69
C LYS A 385 21.88 -9.25 25.93
N GLN A 386 20.85 -9.85 26.52
CA GLN A 386 19.98 -10.81 25.86
C GLN A 386 18.62 -10.15 25.64
N ILE A 387 18.08 -10.27 24.43
CA ILE A 387 16.69 -9.93 24.12
C ILE A 387 15.92 -11.22 23.85
N LYS A 388 14.74 -11.33 24.46
CA LYS A 388 13.77 -12.38 24.22
C LYS A 388 12.46 -11.71 23.81
N ALA A 389 11.97 -12.06 22.63
CA ALA A 389 10.73 -11.52 22.08
C ALA A 389 9.77 -12.66 21.73
N THR A 390 8.52 -12.53 22.17
CA THR A 390 7.42 -13.47 21.88
C THR A 390 6.29 -12.73 21.17
N VAL A 391 5.71 -13.35 20.15
CA VAL A 391 4.48 -12.88 19.51
C VAL A 391 3.50 -14.05 19.44
N ASP A 392 2.39 -13.92 20.15
CA ASP A 392 1.28 -14.86 20.19
C ASP A 392 0.21 -14.41 19.18
N PHE A 393 -0.19 -15.30 18.28
CA PHE A 393 -1.36 -15.17 17.41
C PHE A 393 -2.25 -16.42 17.47
N SER A 394 -2.14 -17.24 18.52
CA SER A 394 -3.02 -18.39 18.78
C SER A 394 -4.48 -17.96 18.96
N GLY A 395 -4.70 -16.78 19.55
CA GLY A 395 -5.99 -16.15 19.77
C GLY A 395 -6.72 -15.64 18.51
N ILE A 396 -6.11 -15.70 17.32
CA ILE A 396 -6.59 -15.07 16.07
C ILE A 396 -8.03 -15.45 15.64
N LYS A 397 -8.57 -16.57 16.13
CA LYS A 397 -9.97 -17.00 15.93
C LYS A 397 -10.93 -16.52 17.03
N SER A 398 -10.54 -15.49 17.78
CA SER A 398 -11.36 -14.77 18.76
C SER A 398 -11.08 -13.26 18.68
N VAL A 399 -11.81 -12.45 19.45
CA VAL A 399 -11.56 -11.00 19.53
C VAL A 399 -10.21 -10.70 20.20
N ASP A 400 -9.79 -11.47 21.20
CA ASP A 400 -8.44 -11.39 21.77
C ASP A 400 -7.45 -12.10 20.82
N ALA A 401 -7.05 -11.37 19.78
CA ALA A 401 -6.37 -11.90 18.61
C ALA A 401 -4.92 -12.36 18.87
N GLY A 402 -4.24 -11.79 19.87
CA GLY A 402 -2.84 -12.12 20.18
C GLY A 402 -2.18 -11.25 21.25
N SER A 403 -0.86 -11.32 21.35
CA SER A 403 -0.02 -10.45 22.18
C SER A 403 1.41 -10.36 21.66
N VAL A 404 2.14 -9.35 22.14
CA VAL A 404 3.59 -9.15 21.96
C VAL A 404 4.22 -9.08 23.34
N ASP A 405 5.37 -9.69 23.57
CA ASP A 405 6.11 -9.62 24.83
C ASP A 405 7.61 -9.48 24.56
N VAL A 406 8.28 -8.55 25.25
CA VAL A 406 9.69 -8.23 25.02
C VAL A 406 10.44 -8.10 26.34
N GLN A 407 11.38 -9.02 26.59
CA GLN A 407 12.20 -9.09 27.79
C GLN A 407 13.65 -8.79 27.40
N ILE A 408 14.33 -7.91 28.15
CA ILE A 408 15.73 -7.55 27.91
C ILE A 408 16.48 -7.64 29.24
N GLU A 409 17.52 -8.47 29.27
CA GLU A 409 18.32 -8.76 30.46
C GLU A 409 19.82 -8.59 30.15
N ARG A 410 20.63 -8.25 31.16
CA ARG A 410 22.09 -8.22 31.08
C ARG A 410 22.67 -9.51 31.63
N VAL A 411 23.53 -10.15 30.85
CA VAL A 411 24.34 -11.28 31.29
C VAL A 411 25.73 -10.79 31.70
N LEU A 412 26.18 -11.21 32.89
CA LEU A 412 27.50 -10.88 33.43
C LEU A 412 28.45 -12.06 33.23
N VAL A 413 29.61 -11.81 32.62
CA VAL A 413 30.71 -12.79 32.55
C VAL A 413 31.62 -12.57 33.76
N THR A 414 31.64 -13.52 34.69
CA THR A 414 32.22 -13.33 36.02
C THR A 414 33.47 -14.18 36.28
N GLU A 415 34.40 -13.64 37.07
CA GLU A 415 35.47 -14.39 37.71
C GLU A 415 35.22 -14.49 39.22
N THR A 416 35.13 -15.74 39.71
CA THR A 416 34.96 -16.05 41.14
C THR A 416 36.18 -15.60 41.94
N THR A 417 35.97 -14.69 42.89
CA THR A 417 37.06 -14.12 43.69
C THR A 417 37.38 -15.03 44.88
N THR A 418 38.24 -16.04 44.65
CA THR A 418 38.69 -17.01 45.66
C THR A 418 39.40 -16.31 46.83
N THR A 419 38.62 -15.98 47.86
CA THR A 419 39.12 -15.30 49.06
C THR A 419 39.76 -16.33 49.98
N THR A 420 41.09 -16.44 49.94
CA THR A 420 41.87 -17.37 50.78
C THR A 420 41.91 -16.89 52.24
N SER A 421 40.81 -17.08 52.95
CA SER A 421 40.70 -16.84 54.40
C SER A 421 41.56 -17.84 55.17
N THR A 422 42.70 -17.39 55.70
CA THR A 422 43.61 -18.17 56.55
C THR A 422 43.05 -18.35 57.97
N THR A 423 41.93 -19.06 58.09
CA THR A 423 41.28 -19.37 59.37
C THR A 423 41.81 -20.69 59.94
N THR A 424 42.29 -20.67 61.18
CA THR A 424 42.80 -21.87 61.86
C THR A 424 41.68 -22.84 62.27
N THR A 425 41.79 -24.08 61.80
CA THR A 425 41.23 -25.33 62.34
C THR A 425 40.01 -25.25 63.27
N SER A 426 38.85 -25.64 62.75
CA SER A 426 37.96 -26.60 63.41
C SER A 426 37.05 -27.29 62.38
N THR A 427 36.94 -28.61 62.46
CA THR A 427 36.19 -29.44 61.51
C THR A 427 34.68 -29.42 61.76
N THR A 428 33.88 -29.20 60.72
CA THR A 428 32.56 -29.82 60.54
C THR A 428 32.29 -29.96 59.04
N THR A 429 31.86 -31.14 58.61
CA THR A 429 31.62 -31.44 57.19
C THR A 429 30.21 -31.04 56.78
N THR A 430 30.04 -30.35 55.65
CA THR A 430 28.76 -30.29 54.93
C THR A 430 29.05 -30.20 53.44
N THR A 431 28.44 -31.09 52.66
CA THR A 431 28.65 -31.19 51.21
C THR A 431 27.50 -30.54 50.47
N THR A 432 27.79 -29.56 49.61
CA THR A 432 26.85 -29.00 48.63
C THR A 432 27.54 -28.94 47.27
N THR A 433 26.97 -29.64 46.29
CA THR A 433 27.51 -29.78 44.93
C THR A 433 27.25 -28.51 44.11
N SER A 434 28.29 -27.95 43.49
CA SER A 434 28.13 -27.06 42.33
C SER A 434 28.24 -27.86 41.04
N THR A 435 27.52 -27.44 40.00
CA THR A 435 27.54 -28.06 38.68
C THR A 435 28.19 -27.10 37.69
N ASP A 436 29.48 -27.28 37.43
CA ASP A 436 30.19 -26.51 36.40
C ASP A 436 29.68 -26.89 35.00
N THR A 437 29.47 -25.90 34.13
CA THR A 437 29.06 -26.11 32.73
C THR A 437 30.19 -25.69 31.80
N THR A 438 30.91 -26.67 31.25
CA THR A 438 32.11 -26.43 30.44
C THR A 438 31.78 -25.97 29.02
N THR A 439 32.31 -24.81 28.62
CA THR A 439 32.32 -24.37 27.21
C THR A 439 33.42 -25.07 26.42
N THR A 440 33.04 -25.81 25.37
CA THR A 440 33.99 -26.49 24.46
C THR A 440 34.22 -25.65 23.20
N SER A 441 35.39 -25.00 23.10
CA SER A 441 35.84 -24.43 21.82
C SER A 441 36.20 -25.54 20.83
N THR A 442 35.95 -25.34 19.54
CA THR A 442 36.30 -26.29 18.47
C THR A 442 36.95 -25.55 17.30
N ASP A 443 38.28 -25.64 17.19
CA ASP A 443 39.03 -25.08 16.07
C ASP A 443 38.65 -25.76 14.75
N THR A 444 38.49 -24.98 13.67
CA THR A 444 38.25 -25.49 12.32
C THR A 444 39.44 -25.19 11.42
N THR A 445 40.22 -26.22 11.12
CA THR A 445 41.48 -26.10 10.37
C THR A 445 41.26 -25.86 8.88
N THR A 446 41.90 -24.82 8.32
CA THR A 446 41.96 -24.58 6.87
C THR A 446 42.67 -25.71 6.13
N THR A 447 42.15 -26.14 4.97
CA THR A 447 42.88 -26.97 4.01
C THR A 447 42.62 -26.46 2.60
N SER A 448 43.68 -26.11 1.88
CA SER A 448 43.65 -25.71 0.46
C SER A 448 44.14 -26.85 -0.41
N THR A 449 43.51 -27.05 -1.56
CA THR A 449 44.04 -27.89 -2.65
C THR A 449 43.71 -27.25 -4.00
N GLU A 450 44.74 -26.75 -4.68
CA GLU A 450 44.67 -26.43 -6.11
C GLU A 450 44.72 -27.73 -6.93
N THR A 451 44.04 -27.77 -8.09
CA THR A 451 44.47 -28.53 -9.28
C THR A 451 43.83 -27.87 -10.50
N THR A 452 44.54 -27.86 -11.63
CA THR A 452 44.22 -27.06 -12.82
C THR A 452 43.96 -27.93 -14.06
N THR A 453 43.49 -27.27 -15.13
CA THR A 453 43.84 -27.53 -16.55
C THR A 453 42.81 -28.19 -17.49
N SER A 454 42.66 -27.52 -18.65
CA SER A 454 42.13 -27.96 -19.96
C SER A 454 40.63 -28.14 -20.22
N THR A 455 40.06 -27.14 -20.91
CA THR A 455 39.77 -27.19 -22.36
C THR A 455 39.14 -28.46 -22.95
N ASP A 456 37.95 -28.32 -23.55
CA ASP A 456 37.78 -28.71 -24.97
C ASP A 456 36.72 -27.84 -25.68
N THR A 457 36.66 -27.92 -27.02
CA THR A 457 35.97 -26.93 -27.88
C THR A 457 34.89 -27.55 -28.76
N THR A 458 33.69 -26.95 -28.85
CA THR A 458 32.82 -27.16 -30.02
C THR A 458 31.92 -25.96 -30.32
N THR A 459 31.99 -25.48 -31.56
CA THR A 459 31.07 -24.52 -32.19
C THR A 459 30.01 -25.24 -33.02
N THR A 460 28.76 -24.76 -33.03
CA THR A 460 27.79 -25.02 -34.11
C THR A 460 26.99 -23.74 -34.41
N SER A 461 26.65 -23.53 -35.68
CA SER A 461 26.11 -22.26 -36.20
C SER A 461 24.58 -22.19 -36.28
N THR A 462 24.11 -20.95 -36.37
CA THR A 462 22.99 -20.42 -37.16
C THR A 462 22.30 -21.38 -38.14
N GLU A 463 20.97 -21.39 -38.16
CA GLU A 463 20.23 -21.18 -39.42
C GLU A 463 18.81 -20.64 -39.22
N THR A 464 18.31 -19.91 -40.23
CA THR A 464 16.94 -19.38 -40.37
C THR A 464 16.26 -20.03 -41.57
N THR A 465 14.96 -20.32 -41.50
CA THR A 465 14.13 -20.57 -42.69
C THR A 465 12.67 -20.20 -42.40
N SER A 466 11.96 -19.74 -43.44
CA SER A 466 10.54 -19.32 -43.42
C SER A 466 9.64 -20.35 -44.11
N THR A 467 8.32 -20.13 -44.07
CA THR A 467 7.29 -20.75 -44.95
C THR A 467 7.12 -22.28 -44.79
N ASP A 468 5.93 -22.87 -44.97
CA ASP A 468 4.85 -22.45 -45.87
C ASP A 468 3.44 -22.85 -45.37
N THR A 469 2.43 -22.46 -46.16
CA THR A 469 1.00 -22.75 -45.96
C THR A 469 0.62 -24.23 -46.01
N THR A 470 -0.44 -24.61 -45.28
CA THR A 470 -1.21 -25.84 -45.56
C THR A 470 -2.70 -25.59 -45.36
N SER A 471 -3.44 -25.57 -46.47
CA SER A 471 -4.91 -25.55 -46.44
C SER A 471 -5.46 -26.96 -46.21
N THR A 472 -6.55 -27.10 -45.44
CA THR A 472 -7.73 -27.96 -45.70
C THR A 472 -8.54 -28.21 -44.42
N SER A 473 -9.74 -27.66 -44.35
CA SER A 473 -10.95 -28.48 -44.24
C SER A 473 -12.17 -27.65 -44.63
N THR A 474 -13.08 -28.23 -45.40
CA THR A 474 -14.36 -27.62 -45.79
C THR A 474 -15.47 -28.07 -44.85
N ASP A 475 -16.12 -27.13 -44.17
CA ASP A 475 -17.45 -27.37 -43.58
C ASP A 475 -18.51 -26.68 -44.43
N THR A 476 -19.54 -27.44 -44.82
CA THR A 476 -20.49 -27.02 -45.86
C THR A 476 -21.78 -26.49 -45.24
N THR A 477 -21.88 -25.17 -45.05
CA THR A 477 -23.12 -24.52 -44.59
C THR A 477 -24.03 -24.18 -45.77
N THR A 478 -25.20 -24.81 -45.81
CA THR A 478 -26.18 -24.66 -46.90
C THR A 478 -26.86 -23.29 -46.86
N THR A 479 -26.50 -22.38 -47.78
CA THR A 479 -27.17 -21.09 -47.95
C THR A 479 -28.12 -21.13 -49.15
N SER A 480 -29.38 -20.73 -48.96
CA SER A 480 -30.37 -20.65 -50.04
C SER A 480 -30.06 -19.48 -50.98
N THR A 481 -29.74 -19.77 -52.24
CA THR A 481 -29.43 -18.76 -53.25
C THR A 481 -30.68 -18.25 -53.96
N THR A 482 -31.17 -17.09 -53.54
CA THR A 482 -32.13 -16.29 -54.33
C THR A 482 -31.42 -15.78 -55.58
N SER A 483 -31.84 -16.23 -56.77
CA SER A 483 -31.17 -15.86 -58.02
C SER A 483 -31.41 -14.39 -58.39
N MET A 484 -30.34 -13.59 -58.43
CA MET A 484 -30.39 -12.18 -58.80
C MET A 484 -30.78 -11.99 -60.28
N PRO A 485 -31.61 -10.99 -60.64
CA PRO A 485 -31.88 -10.64 -62.04
C PRO A 485 -30.60 -10.19 -62.76
N ALA A 486 -30.49 -10.50 -64.06
CA ALA A 486 -29.23 -10.45 -64.80
C ALA A 486 -28.73 -9.05 -65.23
N ASP A 487 -29.23 -7.97 -64.62
CA ASP A 487 -28.92 -6.59 -65.03
C ASP A 487 -29.00 -5.57 -63.86
N VAL A 488 -28.94 -6.02 -62.60
CA VAL A 488 -28.89 -5.13 -61.41
C VAL A 488 -27.49 -5.01 -60.84
N THR A 489 -27.09 -3.77 -60.54
CA THR A 489 -25.87 -3.47 -59.78
C THR A 489 -26.18 -3.47 -58.29
N VAL A 490 -25.44 -4.25 -57.51
CA VAL A 490 -25.48 -4.18 -56.04
C VAL A 490 -24.65 -2.98 -55.59
N THR A 491 -25.21 -2.16 -54.69
CA THR A 491 -24.58 -0.97 -54.12
C THR A 491 -24.47 -1.09 -52.61
N THR A 492 -23.30 -0.78 -52.06
CA THR A 492 -23.08 -0.63 -50.62
C THR A 492 -23.39 0.80 -50.19
N SER A 493 -24.17 0.98 -49.13
CA SER A 493 -24.52 2.27 -48.54
C SER A 493 -24.23 2.28 -47.04
N VAL A 494 -23.48 3.27 -46.56
CA VAL A 494 -23.27 3.50 -45.13
C VAL A 494 -24.57 4.02 -44.51
N VAL A 495 -25.01 3.40 -43.43
CA VAL A 495 -26.22 3.76 -42.66
C VAL A 495 -25.87 4.62 -41.45
N LYS A 496 -24.79 4.27 -40.76
CA LYS A 496 -24.30 5.00 -39.58
C LYS A 496 -22.77 4.85 -39.49
N SER A 497 -22.09 5.90 -39.05
CA SER A 497 -20.72 5.81 -38.57
C SER A 497 -20.61 6.55 -37.23
N TYR A 498 -19.83 6.00 -36.30
CA TYR A 498 -19.60 6.56 -34.96
C TYR A 498 -18.31 5.98 -34.36
N VAL A 499 -17.81 6.55 -33.27
CA VAL A 499 -16.65 6.01 -32.53
C VAL A 499 -17.00 5.62 -31.09
N THR A 500 -16.23 4.68 -30.55
CA THR A 500 -16.01 4.53 -29.11
C THR A 500 -14.55 4.88 -28.80
N ALA A 501 -14.27 5.43 -27.61
CA ALA A 501 -12.92 5.84 -27.19
C ALA A 501 -12.85 6.01 -25.67
N ASP A 502 -11.67 5.78 -25.10
CA ASP A 502 -11.34 6.17 -23.72
C ASP A 502 -10.67 7.55 -23.73
N THR A 503 -11.07 8.44 -22.81
CA THR A 503 -10.55 9.83 -22.74
C THR A 503 -10.20 10.26 -21.32
N ASP A 504 -8.98 10.73 -21.12
CA ASP A 504 -8.49 11.32 -19.87
C ASP A 504 -8.37 12.86 -19.94
N TYR A 505 -8.23 13.50 -18.79
CA TYR A 505 -7.91 14.93 -18.70
C TYR A 505 -6.40 15.15 -18.62
N ALA A 506 -5.94 16.32 -19.06
CA ALA A 506 -4.57 16.78 -18.82
C ALA A 506 -4.51 18.30 -18.61
N PHE A 507 -3.35 18.75 -18.12
CA PHE A 507 -3.04 20.14 -17.82
C PHE A 507 -2.13 20.75 -18.89
N TYR A 508 -2.34 22.04 -19.18
CA TYR A 508 -1.59 22.81 -20.17
C TYR A 508 -1.33 24.24 -19.71
N LEU A 509 -0.21 24.80 -20.15
CA LEU A 509 0.05 26.23 -20.09
C LEU A 509 -0.63 26.93 -21.26
N ASN A 510 -1.09 28.17 -21.05
CA ASN A 510 -1.64 29.04 -22.08
C ASN A 510 -0.63 29.46 -23.17
N THR A 511 0.64 29.02 -23.06
CA THR A 511 1.72 29.24 -24.03
C THR A 511 2.10 27.95 -24.78
N GLU A 512 1.38 26.84 -24.61
CA GLU A 512 1.60 25.61 -25.39
C GLU A 512 0.85 25.64 -26.72
N GLU A 513 1.47 25.11 -27.77
CA GLU A 513 0.98 25.19 -29.16
C GLU A 513 0.39 23.87 -29.68
N GLU A 514 0.42 22.78 -28.91
CA GLU A 514 -0.16 21.48 -29.28
C GLU A 514 -0.86 20.84 -28.07
N PHE A 515 -1.93 20.07 -28.33
CA PHE A 515 -2.56 19.18 -27.34
C PHE A 515 -2.02 17.76 -27.46
N ASP A 516 -1.79 17.09 -26.35
CA ASP A 516 -1.24 15.74 -26.28
C ASP A 516 -2.29 14.69 -26.67
N LYS A 517 -1.96 13.86 -27.68
CA LYS A 517 -2.82 12.77 -28.15
C LYS A 517 -2.96 11.64 -27.13
N ALA A 518 -2.03 11.51 -26.17
CA ALA A 518 -2.08 10.47 -25.14
C ALA A 518 -3.33 10.58 -24.23
N GLN A 519 -4.03 11.72 -24.24
CA GLN A 519 -5.34 11.89 -23.60
C GLN A 519 -6.46 11.03 -24.22
N VAL A 520 -6.25 10.42 -25.39
CA VAL A 520 -7.26 9.61 -26.08
C VAL A 520 -6.66 8.25 -26.44
N SER A 521 -7.35 7.18 -26.09
CA SER A 521 -6.95 5.82 -26.45
C SER A 521 -8.14 4.96 -26.89
N ASN A 522 -7.86 3.79 -27.47
CA ASN A 522 -8.85 2.81 -27.90
C ASN A 522 -9.96 3.41 -28.81
N VAL A 523 -9.58 4.27 -29.77
CA VAL A 523 -10.52 4.94 -30.67
C VAL A 523 -10.96 3.98 -31.78
N ILE A 524 -12.07 3.29 -31.54
CA ILE A 524 -12.64 2.33 -32.47
C ILE A 524 -13.74 2.99 -33.30
N LEU A 525 -13.52 3.08 -34.61
CA LEU A 525 -14.51 3.50 -35.60
C LEU A 525 -15.42 2.33 -35.98
N HIS A 526 -16.72 2.54 -35.82
CA HIS A 526 -17.80 1.66 -36.21
C HIS A 526 -18.49 2.22 -37.45
N THR A 527 -18.62 1.43 -38.52
CA THR A 527 -19.33 1.85 -39.74
C THR A 527 -20.33 0.79 -40.16
N SER A 528 -21.60 1.01 -39.83
CA SER A 528 -22.73 0.16 -40.19
C SER A 528 -23.15 0.42 -41.63
N TYR A 529 -23.28 -0.63 -42.44
CA TYR A 529 -23.63 -0.54 -43.87
C TYR A 529 -24.70 -1.55 -44.28
N VAL A 530 -25.37 -1.25 -45.39
CA VAL A 530 -26.24 -2.19 -46.11
C VAL A 530 -25.75 -2.38 -47.53
N GLU A 531 -25.77 -3.62 -48.01
CA GLU A 531 -25.66 -3.96 -49.42
C GLU A 531 -27.07 -4.26 -49.96
N GLY A 532 -27.37 -3.78 -51.15
CA GLY A 532 -28.66 -4.01 -51.79
C GLY A 532 -28.71 -3.49 -53.22
N TYR A 533 -29.87 -3.62 -53.85
CA TYR A 533 -30.14 -3.11 -55.20
C TYR A 533 -31.55 -2.53 -55.28
N THR A 534 -31.82 -1.70 -56.29
CA THR A 534 -33.15 -1.08 -56.49
C THR A 534 -33.77 -1.55 -57.81
N ILE A 535 -35.02 -2.03 -57.74
CA ILE A 535 -35.86 -2.40 -58.90
C ILE A 535 -37.22 -1.73 -58.72
N ASP A 536 -37.79 -1.18 -59.79
CA ASP A 536 -39.11 -0.54 -59.83
C ASP A 536 -39.37 0.51 -58.71
N GLY A 537 -38.30 1.14 -58.22
CA GLY A 537 -38.34 2.12 -57.13
C GLY A 537 -38.35 1.54 -55.71
N GLN A 538 -38.24 0.22 -55.54
CA GLN A 538 -38.04 -0.43 -54.24
C GLN A 538 -36.59 -0.89 -54.07
N THR A 539 -35.97 -0.50 -52.96
CA THR A 539 -34.65 -0.98 -52.55
C THR A 539 -34.77 -2.28 -51.77
N ILE A 540 -34.10 -3.33 -52.23
CA ILE A 540 -34.00 -4.63 -51.56
C ILE A 540 -32.61 -4.71 -50.91
N ILE A 541 -32.60 -4.76 -49.58
CA ILE A 541 -31.39 -5.05 -48.79
C ILE A 541 -31.09 -6.55 -48.89
N THR A 542 -29.86 -6.90 -49.27
CA THR A 542 -29.39 -8.29 -49.40
C THR A 542 -28.46 -8.71 -48.26
N LYS A 543 -27.81 -7.74 -47.59
CA LYS A 543 -26.92 -7.96 -46.44
C LYS A 543 -26.85 -6.67 -45.60
N GLU A 544 -26.81 -6.83 -44.29
CA GLU A 544 -26.41 -5.79 -43.33
C GLU A 544 -25.03 -6.15 -42.77
N GLY A 545 -24.23 -5.16 -42.38
CA GLY A 545 -22.90 -5.39 -41.82
C GLY A 545 -22.37 -4.20 -41.04
N GLU A 546 -21.27 -4.42 -40.31
CA GLU A 546 -20.54 -3.38 -39.58
C GLU A 546 -19.04 -3.62 -39.81
N ASP A 547 -18.35 -2.61 -40.37
CA ASP A 547 -16.90 -2.58 -40.42
C ASP A 547 -16.37 -1.86 -39.16
N ILE A 548 -15.39 -2.48 -38.50
CA ILE A 548 -14.79 -1.99 -37.25
C ILE A 548 -13.30 -1.76 -37.49
N LYS A 549 -12.80 -0.54 -37.24
CA LYS A 549 -11.40 -0.15 -37.44
C LYS A 549 -10.88 0.63 -36.22
N ASP A 550 -9.72 0.24 -35.68
CA ASP A 550 -8.96 1.10 -34.78
C ASP A 550 -8.37 2.29 -35.56
N ILE A 551 -8.68 3.50 -35.11
CA ILE A 551 -8.20 4.78 -35.68
C ILE A 551 -7.40 5.61 -34.68
N THR A 552 -6.97 5.03 -33.55
CA THR A 552 -6.27 5.75 -32.46
C THR A 552 -5.03 6.51 -32.95
N ALA A 553 -4.28 5.95 -33.92
CA ALA A 553 -3.13 6.61 -34.52
C ALA A 553 -3.49 7.78 -35.47
N ASP A 554 -4.70 7.76 -36.05
CA ASP A 554 -5.17 8.71 -37.06
C ASP A 554 -5.76 10.00 -36.43
N ILE A 555 -5.98 10.04 -35.11
CA ILE A 555 -6.67 11.15 -34.43
C ILE A 555 -5.82 12.42 -34.27
N ASN A 556 -6.49 13.57 -34.15
CA ASN A 556 -5.90 14.88 -33.90
C ASN A 556 -6.94 15.84 -33.25
N PHE A 557 -6.55 17.07 -32.92
CA PHE A 557 -7.43 18.10 -32.33
C PHE A 557 -7.78 19.24 -33.31
N GLY A 558 -7.67 18.97 -34.62
CA GLY A 558 -7.92 19.94 -35.67
C GLY A 558 -6.89 21.09 -35.63
N SER A 559 -7.39 22.32 -35.50
CA SER A 559 -6.57 23.52 -35.30
C SER A 559 -6.56 24.03 -33.85
N ALA A 560 -7.14 23.27 -32.91
CA ALA A 560 -7.19 23.69 -31.51
C ALA A 560 -5.81 23.51 -30.85
N THR A 561 -5.36 24.53 -30.15
CA THR A 561 -4.11 24.54 -29.36
C THR A 561 -4.41 25.08 -27.96
N PRO A 562 -3.60 24.80 -26.94
CA PRO A 562 -3.77 25.44 -25.63
C PRO A 562 -3.78 26.97 -25.73
N SER A 563 -2.84 27.54 -26.51
CA SER A 563 -2.70 28.99 -26.78
C SER A 563 -3.95 29.63 -27.39
N ASN A 564 -4.62 28.98 -28.36
CA ASN A 564 -5.81 29.53 -29.01
C ASN A 564 -7.13 29.15 -28.31
N THR A 565 -7.12 28.08 -27.51
CA THR A 565 -8.28 27.62 -26.72
C THR A 565 -8.44 28.46 -25.45
N TYR A 566 -7.35 28.81 -24.75
CA TYR A 566 -7.37 29.59 -23.51
C TYR A 566 -8.13 30.93 -23.61
N LYS A 567 -8.91 31.26 -22.57
CA LYS A 567 -9.67 32.50 -22.40
C LYS A 567 -9.51 32.98 -20.96
N GLN A 568 -8.98 34.19 -20.77
CA GLN A 568 -8.63 34.74 -19.45
C GLN A 568 -9.86 34.98 -18.54
N ASP A 569 -11.07 35.07 -19.12
CA ASP A 569 -12.34 35.21 -18.42
C ASP A 569 -12.99 33.86 -18.04
N ASN A 570 -12.38 32.72 -18.39
CA ASN A 570 -12.87 31.40 -17.96
C ASN A 570 -12.44 31.09 -16.52
N THR A 571 -13.24 31.53 -15.55
CA THR A 571 -13.04 31.30 -14.11
C THR A 571 -13.14 29.82 -13.65
N THR A 572 -13.20 28.87 -14.58
CA THR A 572 -13.13 27.42 -14.28
C THR A 572 -11.88 26.76 -14.84
N PHE A 573 -11.08 27.46 -15.66
CA PHE A 573 -9.89 26.96 -16.37
C PHE A 573 -10.13 25.72 -17.26
N LYS A 574 -11.37 25.22 -17.32
CA LYS A 574 -11.77 23.96 -17.96
C LYS A 574 -12.27 24.21 -19.37
N TYR A 575 -11.81 23.39 -20.30
CA TYR A 575 -12.24 23.42 -21.70
C TYR A 575 -12.57 22.01 -22.19
N SER A 576 -13.35 21.94 -23.27
CA SER A 576 -13.77 20.71 -23.95
C SER A 576 -13.29 20.82 -25.40
N VAL A 577 -12.33 19.97 -25.78
CA VAL A 577 -11.63 20.06 -27.07
C VAL A 577 -12.11 18.90 -27.97
N PRO A 578 -12.67 19.17 -29.17
CA PRO A 578 -13.16 18.12 -30.05
C PRO A 578 -12.03 17.29 -30.66
N VAL A 579 -12.26 15.98 -30.74
CA VAL A 579 -11.36 15.02 -31.38
C VAL A 579 -11.74 14.86 -32.85
N TYR A 580 -10.75 14.91 -33.73
CA TYR A 580 -10.89 14.74 -35.18
C TYR A 580 -10.22 13.44 -35.63
N GLY A 581 -10.83 12.77 -36.60
CA GLY A 581 -10.17 11.76 -37.44
C GLY A 581 -9.77 12.37 -38.80
N VAL A 582 -9.60 11.51 -39.80
CA VAL A 582 -9.28 11.93 -41.18
C VAL A 582 -10.43 12.72 -41.82
N ASP A 583 -11.67 12.28 -41.61
CA ASP A 583 -12.85 12.81 -42.31
C ASP A 583 -13.59 13.94 -41.56
N GLY A 584 -13.08 14.38 -40.40
CA GLY A 584 -13.66 15.47 -39.59
C GLY A 584 -13.75 15.16 -38.11
N VAL A 585 -14.64 15.88 -37.41
CA VAL A 585 -14.92 15.67 -35.97
C VAL A 585 -15.56 14.30 -35.76
N LEU A 586 -15.03 13.53 -34.81
CA LEU A 586 -15.56 12.21 -34.44
C LEU A 586 -16.81 12.37 -33.57
N THR A 587 -17.78 11.47 -33.71
CA THR A 587 -19.02 11.47 -32.92
C THR A 587 -19.27 10.12 -32.26
N ASP A 588 -19.84 10.14 -31.06
CA ASP A 588 -20.26 8.95 -30.31
C ASP A 588 -21.51 8.30 -30.91
N ASN A 589 -21.95 7.16 -30.34
CA ASN A 589 -23.16 6.45 -30.78
C ASN A 589 -24.46 7.27 -30.63
N GLU A 590 -24.48 8.34 -29.84
CA GLU A 590 -25.60 9.28 -29.72
C GLU A 590 -25.54 10.41 -30.78
N GLY A 591 -24.45 10.50 -31.54
CA GLY A 591 -24.23 11.53 -32.57
C GLY A 591 -23.70 12.86 -32.00
N LYS A 592 -23.16 12.85 -30.77
CA LYS A 592 -22.51 14.00 -30.13
C LYS A 592 -21.00 13.93 -30.38
N ASN A 593 -20.36 15.10 -30.52
CA ASN A 593 -18.91 15.18 -30.73
C ASN A 593 -18.13 14.51 -29.59
N LEU A 594 -17.15 13.67 -29.93
CA LEU A 594 -16.13 13.20 -28.99
C LEU A 594 -15.23 14.37 -28.59
N THR A 595 -15.04 14.56 -27.28
CA THR A 595 -14.22 15.67 -26.74
C THR A 595 -13.38 15.22 -25.56
N VAL A 596 -12.12 15.64 -25.49
CA VAL A 596 -11.32 15.55 -24.25
C VAL A 596 -11.65 16.72 -23.32
N THR A 597 -11.43 16.51 -22.01
CA THR A 597 -11.36 17.61 -21.04
C THR A 597 -9.92 18.08 -20.93
N VAL A 598 -9.69 19.38 -20.90
CA VAL A 598 -8.37 19.97 -20.59
C VAL A 598 -8.52 21.11 -19.60
N TYR A 599 -7.47 21.36 -18.81
CA TYR A 599 -7.36 22.56 -17.98
C TYR A 599 -6.18 23.40 -18.48
N ILE A 600 -6.41 24.68 -18.75
CA ILE A 600 -5.41 25.58 -19.37
C ILE A 600 -5.30 26.86 -18.54
N GLY A 601 -4.09 27.19 -18.09
CA GLY A 601 -3.82 28.30 -17.17
C GLY A 601 -2.48 29.00 -17.42
N VAL A 602 -2.17 30.01 -16.62
CA VAL A 602 -0.95 30.83 -16.78
C VAL A 602 0.20 30.23 -15.97
N LYS A 603 1.42 30.16 -16.53
CA LYS A 603 2.58 29.70 -15.77
C LYS A 603 2.87 30.67 -14.60
N GLY A 604 2.86 30.15 -13.37
CA GLY A 604 3.00 30.89 -12.12
C GLY A 604 1.68 31.39 -11.49
N ASP A 605 0.51 31.01 -12.01
CA ASP A 605 -0.81 31.28 -11.43
C ASP A 605 -1.16 30.18 -10.41
N THR A 606 -0.83 30.42 -9.15
CA THR A 606 -1.03 29.48 -8.04
C THR A 606 -2.42 29.61 -7.45
N ASN A 607 -2.94 30.84 -7.37
CA ASN A 607 -4.23 31.14 -6.74
C ASN A 607 -5.44 30.88 -7.67
N LEU A 608 -5.18 30.61 -8.96
CA LEU A 608 -6.16 30.41 -10.03
C LEU A 608 -7.05 31.65 -10.26
N ASP A 609 -6.43 32.82 -10.45
CA ASP A 609 -7.07 34.07 -10.87
C ASP A 609 -6.72 34.50 -12.31
N SER A 610 -5.92 33.71 -13.03
CA SER A 610 -5.39 34.00 -14.37
C SER A 610 -4.37 35.16 -14.44
N VAL A 611 -3.71 35.51 -13.34
CA VAL A 611 -2.63 36.51 -13.29
C VAL A 611 -1.51 36.10 -12.31
N ALA A 612 -0.48 35.41 -12.81
CA ALA A 612 0.73 35.09 -12.05
C ALA A 612 1.40 36.34 -11.42
N ASN A 613 1.32 36.49 -10.10
CA ASN A 613 1.70 37.70 -9.37
C ASN A 613 2.38 37.44 -8.01
N ALA A 614 2.53 38.49 -7.18
CA ALA A 614 3.19 38.39 -5.88
C ALA A 614 2.39 37.59 -4.83
N VAL A 615 1.07 37.44 -4.99
CA VAL A 615 0.23 36.56 -4.16
C VAL A 615 0.62 35.10 -4.39
N ASP A 616 0.78 34.69 -5.64
CA ASP A 616 1.14 33.32 -6.02
C ASP A 616 2.52 32.93 -5.49
N ALA A 617 3.52 33.80 -5.69
CA ALA A 617 4.83 33.67 -5.08
C ALA A 617 4.76 33.52 -3.54
N SER A 618 3.83 34.23 -2.89
CA SER A 618 3.63 34.14 -1.44
C SER A 618 2.94 32.83 -1.03
N GLN A 619 2.01 32.31 -1.84
CA GLN A 619 1.36 31.02 -1.61
C GLN A 619 2.35 29.86 -1.79
N VAL A 620 3.17 29.86 -2.85
CA VAL A 620 4.24 28.86 -3.05
C VAL A 620 5.26 28.91 -1.92
N LEU A 621 5.68 30.11 -1.48
CA LEU A 621 6.61 30.24 -0.35
C LEU A 621 5.99 29.76 0.97
N ALA A 622 4.71 30.07 1.23
CA ALA A 622 4.00 29.62 2.42
C ALA A 622 3.74 28.11 2.40
N PHE A 623 3.49 27.53 1.23
CA PHE A 623 3.40 26.08 1.03
C PHE A 623 4.74 25.41 1.34
N TYR A 624 5.82 25.83 0.67
CA TYR A 624 7.18 25.34 0.90
C TYR A 624 7.61 25.46 2.37
N ALA A 625 7.32 26.58 3.02
CA ALA A 625 7.63 26.77 4.44
C ALA A 625 6.87 25.80 5.35
N LYS A 626 5.59 25.52 5.07
CA LYS A 626 4.79 24.53 5.82
C LYS A 626 5.32 23.11 5.58
N THR A 627 5.50 22.68 4.33
CA THR A 627 5.98 21.34 3.97
C THR A 627 7.44 21.08 4.38
N SER A 628 8.24 22.12 4.61
CA SER A 628 9.62 22.01 5.11
C SER A 628 9.75 22.07 6.65
N THR A 629 8.67 22.37 7.38
CA THR A 629 8.72 22.55 8.86
C THR A 629 7.69 21.73 9.62
N GLN A 630 6.57 21.39 8.99
CA GLN A 630 5.62 20.39 9.46
C GLN A 630 5.96 19.09 8.73
N GLY A 631 6.08 17.96 9.46
CA GLY A 631 6.34 16.65 8.85
C GLY A 631 5.20 16.08 8.00
N GLY A 632 4.29 16.93 7.52
CA GLY A 632 3.21 16.57 6.61
C GLY A 632 3.72 16.30 5.19
N GLY A 633 3.00 15.47 4.45
CA GLY A 633 3.19 15.39 3.00
C GLY A 633 2.67 16.64 2.30
N VAL A 634 2.96 16.78 1.01
CA VAL A 634 2.39 17.87 0.19
C VAL A 634 0.85 17.89 0.18
N TYR A 635 0.20 16.74 0.45
CA TYR A 635 -1.24 16.59 0.56
C TYR A 635 -1.80 16.90 1.97
N ASP A 636 -0.96 17.22 2.95
CA ASP A 636 -1.42 17.76 4.24
C ASP A 636 -1.54 19.30 4.18
N VAL A 637 -1.03 19.93 3.12
CA VAL A 637 -1.00 21.39 2.94
C VAL A 637 -1.73 21.79 1.66
N ILE A 638 -2.69 22.72 1.77
CA ILE A 638 -3.24 23.43 0.62
C ILE A 638 -2.25 24.51 0.17
N LEU A 639 -1.87 24.44 -1.10
CA LEU A 639 -1.07 25.39 -1.87
C LEU A 639 -1.92 26.58 -2.31
N SER A 640 -3.03 26.30 -3.01
CA SER A 640 -3.85 27.32 -3.66
C SER A 640 -4.96 27.83 -2.74
N GLU A 641 -5.05 29.16 -2.55
CA GLU A 641 -6.20 29.77 -1.87
C GLU A 641 -7.43 29.92 -2.78
N SER A 642 -7.44 29.26 -3.95
CA SER A 642 -8.55 29.29 -4.91
C SER A 642 -9.84 28.71 -4.32
N LYS A 643 -10.98 29.33 -4.65
CA LYS A 643 -12.32 28.77 -4.36
C LYS A 643 -12.64 27.52 -5.19
N LEU A 644 -11.82 27.20 -6.19
CA LEU A 644 -11.88 25.95 -6.94
C LEU A 644 -11.23 24.78 -6.16
N VAL A 645 -10.39 25.07 -5.17
CA VAL A 645 -9.73 24.09 -4.30
C VAL A 645 -10.53 23.90 -3.01
N SER A 646 -10.96 22.67 -2.76
CA SER A 646 -11.68 22.26 -1.55
C SER A 646 -10.89 21.27 -0.68
N THR A 647 -9.92 20.57 -1.27
CA THR A 647 -9.07 19.57 -0.62
C THR A 647 -7.65 19.66 -1.17
N PRO A 648 -6.62 19.35 -0.36
CA PRO A 648 -5.22 19.41 -0.77
C PRO A 648 -4.79 18.35 -1.81
N ASP A 649 -5.65 17.39 -2.14
CA ASP A 649 -5.51 16.39 -3.22
C ASP A 649 -6.43 16.68 -4.43
N GLY A 650 -7.15 17.80 -4.40
CA GLY A 650 -8.20 18.12 -5.36
C GLY A 650 -7.69 18.42 -6.77
N LEU A 651 -8.51 18.17 -7.79
CA LEU A 651 -8.13 18.36 -9.20
C LEU A 651 -7.60 19.76 -9.55
N TYR A 652 -8.12 20.80 -8.91
CA TYR A 652 -7.64 22.18 -9.11
C TYR A 652 -6.38 22.52 -8.32
N GLU A 653 -6.09 21.78 -7.25
CA GLU A 653 -4.87 21.91 -6.45
C GLU A 653 -3.69 21.21 -7.15
N GLU A 654 -3.95 20.06 -7.76
CA GLU A 654 -3.05 19.40 -8.72
C GLU A 654 -2.71 20.32 -9.91
N PHE A 655 -3.72 21.03 -10.42
CA PHE A 655 -3.56 21.98 -11.51
C PHE A 655 -2.78 23.23 -11.07
N ALA A 656 -3.07 23.79 -9.90
CA ALA A 656 -2.30 24.89 -9.31
C ALA A 656 -0.84 24.48 -9.08
N ALA A 657 -0.58 23.24 -8.63
CA ALA A 657 0.78 22.71 -8.49
C ALA A 657 1.50 22.61 -9.85
N PHE A 658 0.83 22.15 -10.90
CA PHE A 658 1.37 22.14 -12.27
C PHE A 658 1.68 23.55 -12.80
N LEU A 659 0.87 24.57 -12.49
CA LEU A 659 1.14 25.96 -12.86
C LEU A 659 2.27 26.60 -12.02
N SER A 660 2.41 26.17 -10.76
CA SER A 660 3.36 26.73 -9.78
C SER A 660 4.77 26.13 -9.86
N ASP A 661 4.91 24.93 -10.42
CA ASP A 661 6.16 24.23 -10.68
C ASP A 661 6.86 24.90 -11.87
N VAL A 662 7.49 26.05 -11.60
CA VAL A 662 8.03 26.92 -12.64
C VAL A 662 9.49 26.64 -12.94
N HIS A 663 10.22 26.03 -12.00
CA HIS A 663 11.64 25.79 -12.06
C HIS A 663 11.97 24.35 -11.64
N HIS A 664 12.71 23.63 -12.47
CA HIS A 664 13.10 22.24 -12.21
C HIS A 664 14.62 22.09 -12.25
N ASP A 665 15.19 21.30 -11.35
CA ASP A 665 16.55 20.77 -11.52
C ASP A 665 16.62 19.86 -12.76
N SER A 666 17.79 19.79 -13.41
CA SER A 666 17.96 19.13 -14.73
C SER A 666 17.57 17.65 -14.79
N ASN A 667 17.40 17.02 -13.63
CA ASN A 667 17.11 15.60 -13.47
C ASN A 667 15.69 15.34 -12.88
N MET A 668 14.88 16.38 -12.66
CA MET A 668 13.60 16.31 -11.93
C MET A 668 12.44 16.97 -12.71
N ILE A 669 12.45 16.90 -14.04
CA ILE A 669 11.34 17.40 -14.87
C ILE A 669 10.13 16.48 -14.71
N VAL A 670 9.02 17.04 -14.23
CA VAL A 670 7.76 16.32 -13.98
C VAL A 670 6.79 16.53 -15.15
N GLY A 671 6.29 15.43 -15.73
CA GLY A 671 5.32 15.46 -16.84
C GLY A 671 3.99 16.14 -16.49
N ARG A 672 3.15 16.45 -17.49
CA ARG A 672 1.84 17.12 -17.30
C ARG A 672 0.81 16.27 -16.52
N ASP A 673 1.06 14.97 -16.47
CA ASP A 673 0.35 13.93 -15.71
C ASP A 673 0.79 13.85 -14.25
N GLY A 674 2.02 14.31 -13.95
CA GLY A 674 2.62 14.24 -12.63
C GLY A 674 1.89 15.08 -11.58
N LYS A 675 1.66 14.46 -10.42
CA LYS A 675 0.88 14.98 -9.30
C LYS A 675 1.71 15.88 -8.38
N LYS A 676 1.07 16.61 -7.47
CA LYS A 676 1.72 17.57 -6.55
C LYS A 676 2.86 16.96 -5.73
N ASP A 677 2.81 15.65 -5.41
CA ASP A 677 3.90 14.94 -4.70
C ASP A 677 5.10 14.53 -5.57
N ALA A 678 4.96 14.57 -6.89
CA ALA A 678 6.10 14.48 -7.79
C ALA A 678 6.82 15.83 -7.95
N ARG A 679 6.16 16.96 -7.67
CA ARG A 679 6.63 18.33 -7.93
C ARG A 679 7.39 18.91 -6.74
N VAL A 680 8.60 19.40 -6.96
CA VAL A 680 9.49 19.91 -5.90
C VAL A 680 9.26 21.42 -5.71
N LEU A 681 8.01 21.82 -5.40
CA LEU A 681 7.63 23.22 -5.19
C LEU A 681 8.42 23.85 -4.03
N ASN A 682 9.30 24.80 -4.33
CA ASN A 682 10.27 25.31 -3.36
C ASN A 682 10.50 26.84 -3.44
N ALA A 683 11.45 27.34 -2.64
CA ALA A 683 11.78 28.76 -2.58
C ALA A 683 12.25 29.35 -3.93
N ASN A 684 12.83 28.53 -4.83
CA ASN A 684 13.18 28.96 -6.18
C ASN A 684 11.93 29.27 -7.01
N ASP A 685 10.89 28.43 -6.96
CA ASP A 685 9.63 28.67 -7.68
C ASP A 685 8.97 29.98 -7.23
N ALA A 686 8.81 30.15 -5.92
CA ALA A 686 8.31 31.39 -5.34
C ALA A 686 9.13 32.62 -5.77
N SER A 687 10.46 32.52 -5.73
CA SER A 687 11.37 33.60 -6.15
C SER A 687 11.25 33.90 -7.65
N ASN A 688 11.07 32.86 -8.47
CA ASN A 688 10.96 32.98 -9.92
C ASN A 688 9.60 33.54 -10.36
N ILE A 689 8.49 33.19 -9.68
CA ILE A 689 7.18 33.84 -9.87
C ILE A 689 7.24 35.31 -9.46
N LEU A 690 7.88 35.64 -8.33
CA LEU A 690 8.04 37.03 -7.89
C LEU A 690 8.93 37.84 -8.86
N ALA A 691 9.99 37.24 -9.38
CA ALA A 691 10.87 37.85 -10.38
C ALA A 691 10.16 38.01 -11.74
N TYR A 692 9.34 37.04 -12.15
CA TYR A 692 8.48 37.12 -13.34
C TYR A 692 7.53 38.31 -13.21
N TYR A 693 6.77 38.39 -12.11
CA TYR A 693 5.85 39.51 -11.83
C TYR A 693 6.58 40.87 -11.83
N SER A 694 7.78 40.91 -11.24
CA SER A 694 8.62 42.12 -11.19
C SER A 694 9.11 42.56 -12.58
N ARG A 695 9.49 41.62 -13.45
CA ARG A 695 9.82 41.90 -14.86
C ARG A 695 8.57 42.35 -15.63
N ARG A 696 7.48 41.59 -15.51
CA ARG A 696 6.20 41.81 -16.23
C ARG A 696 5.56 43.17 -15.93
N SER A 697 5.78 43.68 -14.72
CA SER A 697 5.33 45.00 -14.25
C SER A 697 6.27 46.16 -14.64
N SER A 698 7.45 45.86 -15.19
CA SER A 698 8.44 46.88 -15.60
C SER A 698 8.26 47.30 -17.05
N ALA A 699 8.32 48.61 -17.31
CA ALA A 699 8.16 49.19 -18.64
C ALA A 699 9.14 48.66 -19.70
N GLN A 700 10.28 48.08 -19.27
CA GLN A 700 11.24 47.41 -20.15
C GLN A 700 10.67 46.15 -20.84
N TYR A 701 9.68 45.48 -20.22
CA TYR A 701 9.12 44.21 -20.69
C TYR A 701 7.72 44.36 -21.32
N ASN A 702 7.18 45.57 -21.42
CA ASN A 702 5.86 45.85 -22.01
C ASN A 702 5.67 45.34 -23.45
N GLY A 703 6.76 45.08 -24.18
CA GLY A 703 6.75 44.55 -25.54
C GLY A 703 7.09 43.05 -25.66
N LYS A 704 7.27 42.34 -24.55
CA LYS A 704 7.53 40.89 -24.52
C LYS A 704 6.27 40.11 -24.18
N SER A 705 6.14 38.93 -24.76
CA SER A 705 5.19 37.91 -24.32
C SER A 705 5.60 37.30 -22.98
N ASP A 706 4.60 36.80 -22.25
CA ASP A 706 4.79 36.13 -20.96
C ASP A 706 5.76 34.94 -21.08
N LYS A 707 5.75 34.22 -22.22
CA LYS A 707 6.72 33.17 -22.54
C LYS A 707 8.15 33.69 -22.65
N GLU A 708 8.40 34.77 -23.40
CA GLU A 708 9.75 35.34 -23.53
C GLU A 708 10.31 35.87 -22.20
N ILE A 709 9.44 36.25 -21.26
CA ILE A 709 9.85 36.70 -19.93
C ILE A 709 10.23 35.50 -19.05
N TRP A 710 9.48 34.39 -19.13
CA TRP A 710 9.80 33.13 -18.46
C TRP A 710 11.06 32.47 -19.02
N ASP A 711 11.21 32.41 -20.33
CA ASP A 711 12.40 31.85 -20.99
C ASP A 711 13.67 32.62 -20.56
N GLU A 712 13.64 33.97 -20.60
CA GLU A 712 14.75 34.83 -20.14
C GLU A 712 15.00 34.77 -18.62
N LEU A 713 14.11 34.14 -17.85
CA LEU A 713 14.21 34.04 -16.39
C LEU A 713 14.78 32.68 -15.95
N LEU A 714 14.50 31.63 -16.71
CA LEU A 714 14.84 30.25 -16.36
C LEU A 714 16.12 29.73 -17.06
N GLY A 715 16.49 30.26 -18.23
CA GLY A 715 17.80 30.01 -18.89
C GLY A 715 17.72 29.63 -20.36
#